data_AF-A0A2G8K7M8-F1
#
_entry.id   AF-A0A2G8K7M8-F1
#
_cell.length_a   1.000
_cell.length_b   1.000
_cell.length_c   1.000
_cell.angle_alpha   90.00
_cell.angle_beta   90.00
_cell.angle_gamma   90.00
#
_symmetry.space_group_name_H-M   'P 1'
#
loop_
_entity.id
_entity.type
_entity.pdbx_description
1 polymer ?
#
loop_
_entity_poly.entity_id
_entity_poly.type
_entity_poly.pdbx_seq_one_letter_code
_entity_poly.pdbx_strand_id
1 'polypeptide(L)'
;MSIGSNLLNSSQQCRYETYDIKGQHMQRAECKEVHSFWPMSISNDRGIMTTVTQVLEQQDLQKLNSLDFKALRYDKRSTNIVQEIPKVESTEELSVDEAMAYIKDLVKSTIDEVKMDSPRKFGYWVKALRSLNNDTIHEVFEKTFYCEKYSDKCANTVGKPELAREYLWDGLIQCGTLPCFSVVNTAIIKNIIPKPLAHVMMYTMAFRDYPTLDIISEAVRVAQFNRTRSIFLPVSTMIYKYWLDHPEIHNERELPVAIQDFIELLNNIINNDCTLNSDPKSVDAVEEERQILLAIKALGNLGPVAQKYDASEFRKRLHFERELLKCAINEKVSYNISLNAVQALRRFNMSIVSNFVINNLKVAFLNVSFDVEVRIAAYLIYMKSDIKAPHLISVYEALKNEPVKQFKAFTYSHMSNILESEDPSVQSLRKELALAIGETEFPEYPKNILKYSSNIEISKILTIPYFNKTFGGSIESNIIFNPEALMPKSLMLKSAINAMGKEWELIETGLDVQGFEVILESVFGPAGFFPNNMMQSMFRGADEMIMSRVRNASLPLNWLASVMDIIMSNTPLKDLQAAGSQAIADTKNSASNLPKSLTQKVPVPEPEPLPENGLDNDIQENLANMHDVINKEQKERIASIYLRILGNELGYVTLDDIKSLIPVIDKQMLEGMVQELGQKLTEGVDLNTTRSIIFLERELVLPTGLGMPLNCSANGSLVMSVRTRGQLSIQLPSATVSGRLAPSAGIEILGTMGVHIPTTKMHAGVMANASMYHSSNIEGNVTIDGPKLKVQVKALDKPMNLLNFSVNYFC
;
A
#
# COMPACT_ATOMS: atom_id res chain seq x y z
N MET A 1 -11.73 0.35 1.94
CA MET A 1 -12.71 0.45 0.83
C MET A 1 -13.93 -0.40 1.17
N SER A 2 -15.06 0.24 1.46
CA SER A 2 -16.35 -0.40 1.72
C SER A 2 -17.08 -0.66 0.39
N ILE A 3 -16.77 -1.78 -0.27
CA ILE A 3 -17.64 -2.38 -1.30
C ILE A 3 -18.66 -3.35 -0.65
N GLY A 4 -18.57 -3.57 0.67
CA GLY A 4 -19.28 -4.65 1.37
C GLY A 4 -20.72 -4.36 1.83
N SER A 5 -21.26 -3.15 1.70
CA SER A 5 -22.56 -2.85 2.32
C SER A 5 -23.79 -3.39 1.58
N ASN A 6 -23.63 -4.00 0.39
CA ASN A 6 -24.75 -4.52 -0.41
C ASN A 6 -24.64 -6.01 -0.77
N LEU A 7 -23.80 -6.79 -0.07
CA LEU A 7 -23.65 -8.23 -0.36
C LEU A 7 -24.74 -9.09 0.30
N LEU A 8 -25.41 -8.57 1.33
CA LEU A 8 -26.43 -9.28 2.10
C LEU A 8 -27.65 -8.39 2.32
N ASN A 9 -28.84 -8.91 2.03
CA ASN A 9 -30.11 -8.32 2.43
C ASN A 9 -30.88 -9.33 3.31
N SER A 10 -31.25 -8.89 4.52
CA SER A 10 -31.96 -9.72 5.50
C SER A 10 -33.28 -9.05 5.87
N SER A 11 -34.37 -9.81 5.85
CA SER A 11 -35.70 -9.33 6.25
C SER A 11 -36.42 -10.37 7.09
N GLN A 12 -37.16 -9.93 8.11
CA GLN A 12 -37.99 -10.80 8.94
C GLN A 12 -39.39 -10.20 9.08
N GLN A 13 -40.40 -11.05 8.91
CA GLN A 13 -41.80 -10.70 9.10
C GLN A 13 -42.46 -11.74 10.01
N CYS A 14 -43.01 -11.29 11.14
CA CYS A 14 -43.76 -12.13 12.06
C CYS A 14 -45.24 -11.73 12.10
N ARG A 15 -46.12 -12.73 12.01
CA ARG A 15 -47.56 -12.61 12.17
C ARG A 15 -47.98 -13.31 13.44
N TYR A 16 -48.70 -12.60 14.30
CA TYR A 16 -49.23 -13.11 15.56
C TYR A 16 -50.75 -13.12 15.50
N GLU A 17 -51.35 -14.26 15.81
CA GLU A 17 -52.78 -14.41 16.01
C GLU A 17 -53.03 -14.51 17.53
N THR A 18 -53.91 -13.66 18.05
CA THR A 18 -54.17 -13.56 19.50
C THR A 18 -55.64 -13.83 19.81
N TYR A 19 -55.90 -14.40 20.99
CA TYR A 19 -57.27 -14.66 21.47
C TYR A 19 -57.98 -13.39 21.95
N ASP A 20 -57.22 -12.40 22.39
CA ASP A 20 -57.73 -11.20 23.03
C ASP A 20 -57.42 -9.93 22.24
N ILE A 21 -58.32 -8.95 22.34
CA ILE A 21 -58.20 -7.62 21.71
C ILE A 21 -56.97 -6.86 22.25
N LYS A 22 -56.49 -7.24 23.45
CA LYS A 22 -55.30 -6.66 24.10
C LYS A 22 -53.98 -7.34 23.68
N GLY A 23 -54.03 -8.43 22.92
CA GLY A 23 -52.85 -9.14 22.40
C GLY A 23 -51.96 -9.80 23.45
N GLN A 24 -52.49 -10.15 24.62
CA GLN A 24 -51.71 -10.77 25.70
C GLN A 24 -51.63 -12.29 25.59
N HIS A 25 -52.52 -12.93 24.83
CA HIS A 25 -52.58 -14.38 24.69
C HIS A 25 -52.42 -14.79 23.22
N MET A 26 -51.23 -15.30 22.88
CA MET A 26 -50.87 -15.73 21.53
C MET A 26 -51.41 -17.12 21.22
N GLN A 27 -52.26 -17.24 20.21
CA GLN A 27 -52.77 -18.51 19.68
C GLN A 27 -51.77 -19.12 18.70
N ARG A 28 -51.25 -18.31 17.79
CA ARG A 28 -50.33 -18.73 16.75
C ARG A 28 -49.33 -17.63 16.45
N ALA A 29 -48.07 -18.00 16.26
CA ALA A 29 -47.05 -17.13 15.69
C ALA A 29 -46.47 -17.78 14.45
N GLU A 30 -46.37 -17.00 13.38
CA GLU A 30 -45.71 -17.38 12.15
C GLU A 30 -44.67 -16.33 11.81
N CYS A 31 -43.39 -16.69 11.89
CA CYS A 31 -42.29 -15.83 11.49
C CYS A 31 -41.65 -16.37 10.21
N LYS A 32 -41.49 -15.49 9.22
CA LYS A 32 -40.77 -15.76 7.98
C LYS A 32 -39.59 -14.81 7.89
N GLU A 33 -38.40 -15.38 7.78
CA GLU A 33 -37.15 -14.67 7.62
C GLU A 33 -36.51 -15.04 6.28
N VAL A 34 -35.94 -14.06 5.59
CA VAL A 34 -35.33 -14.21 4.28
C VAL A 34 -33.97 -13.54 4.30
N HIS A 35 -32.92 -14.29 3.96
CA HIS A 35 -31.57 -13.78 3.76
C HIS A 35 -31.16 -13.99 2.31
N SER A 36 -30.75 -12.92 1.64
CA SER A 36 -30.29 -12.94 0.25
C SER A 36 -28.82 -12.52 0.21
N PHE A 37 -27.96 -13.38 -0.32
CA PHE A 37 -26.51 -13.19 -0.41
C PHE A 37 -26.06 -13.13 -1.88
N TRP A 38 -25.44 -12.01 -2.27
CA TRP A 38 -25.16 -11.66 -3.67
C TRP A 38 -23.65 -11.44 -3.89
N PRO A 39 -22.83 -12.50 -3.81
CA PRO A 39 -21.37 -12.37 -3.84
C PRO A 39 -20.82 -11.82 -5.17
N MET A 40 -21.61 -11.84 -6.26
CA MET A 40 -21.16 -11.53 -7.63
C MET A 40 -22.19 -10.76 -8.48
N SER A 41 -23.26 -10.21 -7.89
CA SER A 41 -24.34 -9.54 -8.64
C SER A 41 -24.37 -8.05 -8.38
N ILE A 42 -24.31 -7.26 -9.45
CA ILE A 42 -24.44 -5.80 -9.43
C ILE A 42 -25.93 -5.39 -9.44
N SER A 43 -26.81 -6.23 -10.01
CA SER A 43 -28.22 -5.89 -10.23
C SER A 43 -29.17 -6.38 -9.14
N ASN A 44 -28.69 -6.96 -8.03
CA ASN A 44 -29.54 -7.44 -6.93
C ASN A 44 -30.55 -8.56 -7.31
N ASP A 45 -30.53 -9.05 -8.56
CA ASP A 45 -31.55 -9.99 -9.06
C ASP A 45 -31.12 -11.47 -9.02
N ARG A 46 -29.84 -11.73 -8.75
CA ARG A 46 -29.25 -13.08 -8.78
C ARG A 46 -28.34 -13.30 -7.59
N GLY A 47 -28.64 -14.30 -6.79
CA GLY A 47 -27.76 -14.78 -5.75
C GLY A 47 -28.40 -15.88 -4.94
N ILE A 48 -27.81 -16.17 -3.80
CA ILE A 48 -28.20 -17.28 -2.95
C ILE A 48 -29.22 -16.77 -1.93
N MET A 49 -30.31 -17.50 -1.72
CA MET A 49 -31.35 -17.09 -0.77
C MET A 49 -31.67 -18.24 0.19
N THR A 50 -31.73 -17.90 1.47
CA THR A 50 -32.22 -18.79 2.54
C THR A 50 -33.53 -18.23 3.07
N THR A 51 -34.55 -19.07 3.15
CA THR A 51 -35.82 -18.73 3.82
C THR A 51 -35.97 -19.59 5.07
N VAL A 52 -36.16 -18.94 6.21
CA VAL A 52 -36.43 -19.57 7.49
C VAL A 52 -37.90 -19.32 7.84
N THR A 53 -38.63 -20.36 8.22
CA THR A 53 -40.03 -20.24 8.62
C THR A 53 -40.24 -20.95 9.95
N GLN A 54 -40.85 -20.24 10.90
CA GLN A 54 -41.18 -20.73 12.22
C GLN A 54 -42.69 -20.63 12.42
N VAL A 55 -43.31 -21.73 12.81
CA VAL A 55 -44.73 -21.77 13.15
C VAL A 55 -44.84 -22.32 14.56
N LEU A 56 -45.36 -21.50 15.47
CA LEU A 56 -45.71 -21.89 16.83
C LEU A 56 -47.22 -21.81 16.97
N GLU A 57 -47.86 -22.92 17.29
CA GLU A 57 -49.31 -23.01 17.42
C GLU A 57 -49.67 -23.63 18.77
N GLN A 58 -50.51 -22.93 19.52
CA GLN A 58 -51.01 -23.42 20.80
C GLN A 58 -51.98 -24.58 20.55
N GLN A 59 -51.63 -25.77 21.03
CA GLN A 59 -52.47 -26.98 20.88
C GLN A 59 -53.50 -27.08 22.02
N ASP A 60 -53.06 -27.22 23.27
CA ASP A 60 -53.93 -27.39 24.45
C ASP A 60 -53.43 -26.59 25.66
N LEU A 61 -54.36 -26.10 26.49
CA LEU A 61 -54.05 -25.42 27.76
C LEU A 61 -54.31 -26.37 28.94
N GLN A 62 -53.23 -26.89 29.54
CA GLN A 62 -53.32 -27.72 30.75
C GLN A 62 -53.09 -26.89 32.02
N LYS A 63 -53.98 -27.03 33.01
CA LYS A 63 -53.76 -26.47 34.35
C LYS A 63 -52.79 -27.37 35.11
N LEU A 64 -51.58 -26.86 35.34
CA LEU A 64 -50.58 -27.56 36.15
C LEU A 64 -50.87 -27.34 37.65
N ASN A 65 -51.03 -28.42 38.40
CA ASN A 65 -51.08 -28.35 39.87
C ASN A 65 -49.66 -28.14 40.40
N SER A 66 -49.45 -27.03 41.10
CA SER A 66 -48.21 -26.63 41.82
C SER A 66 -46.90 -27.16 41.21
N LEU A 67 -46.32 -26.42 40.27
CA LEU A 67 -44.95 -26.64 39.80
C LEU A 67 -43.95 -26.39 40.96
N ASP A 68 -43.20 -27.41 41.35
CA ASP A 68 -42.02 -27.23 42.21
C ASP A 68 -40.88 -26.65 41.37
N PHE A 69 -40.79 -25.32 41.36
CA PHE A 69 -39.73 -24.58 40.69
C PHE A 69 -38.31 -24.93 41.19
N LYS A 70 -38.16 -25.66 42.32
CA LYS A 70 -36.84 -26.13 42.80
C LYS A 70 -36.29 -27.32 42.01
N ALA A 71 -37.12 -28.08 41.30
CA ALA A 71 -36.69 -29.21 40.48
C ALA A 71 -36.07 -28.76 39.13
N LEU A 72 -36.35 -27.54 38.68
CA LEU A 72 -35.78 -26.94 37.46
C LEU A 72 -34.50 -26.16 37.80
N ARG A 73 -33.45 -26.85 38.27
CA ARG A 73 -32.10 -26.26 38.32
C ARG A 73 -31.54 -26.20 36.90
N TYR A 74 -31.82 -25.12 36.19
CA TYR A 74 -31.03 -24.77 35.01
C TYR A 74 -29.78 -24.00 35.45
N ASP A 75 -28.64 -24.35 34.88
CA ASP A 75 -27.48 -23.47 34.83
C ASP A 75 -27.94 -22.14 34.23
N LYS A 76 -28.03 -21.11 35.06
CA LYS A 76 -28.35 -19.76 34.59
C LYS A 76 -27.23 -19.34 33.63
N ARG A 77 -27.51 -19.34 32.32
CA ARG A 77 -26.69 -18.55 31.40
C ARG A 77 -26.88 -17.08 31.75
N SER A 78 -25.78 -16.36 31.96
CA SER A 78 -25.77 -14.96 32.39
C SER A 78 -26.04 -13.98 31.25
N THR A 79 -26.44 -14.47 30.07
CA THR A 79 -26.53 -13.68 28.85
C THR A 79 -27.96 -13.45 28.39
N ASN A 80 -28.14 -12.39 27.62
CA ASN A 80 -29.43 -11.94 27.10
C ASN A 80 -29.95 -12.90 26.00
N ILE A 81 -31.09 -12.56 25.37
CA ILE A 81 -31.68 -13.38 24.29
C ILE A 81 -30.85 -13.36 22.99
N VAL A 82 -29.75 -12.61 22.92
CA VAL A 82 -28.89 -12.55 21.73
C VAL A 82 -28.12 -13.85 21.60
N GLN A 83 -28.13 -14.43 20.39
CA GLN A 83 -27.44 -15.67 20.12
C GLN A 83 -25.93 -15.50 20.35
N GLU A 84 -25.39 -16.29 21.27
CA GLU A 84 -23.95 -16.51 21.38
C GLU A 84 -23.53 -17.43 20.25
N ILE A 85 -22.78 -16.90 19.28
CA ILE A 85 -22.13 -17.74 18.28
C ILE A 85 -20.98 -18.44 19.02
N PRO A 86 -21.01 -19.79 19.17
CA PRO A 86 -19.86 -20.48 19.71
C PRO A 86 -18.69 -20.16 18.79
N LYS A 87 -17.56 -19.71 19.35
CA LYS A 87 -16.31 -19.69 18.58
C LYS A 87 -16.09 -21.13 18.17
N VAL A 88 -16.27 -21.44 16.89
CA VAL A 88 -15.91 -22.75 16.35
C VAL A 88 -14.39 -22.78 16.41
N GLU A 89 -13.86 -23.26 17.52
CA GLU A 89 -12.47 -23.67 17.63
C GLU A 89 -12.31 -24.85 16.66
N SER A 90 -11.92 -24.57 15.40
CA SER A 90 -11.43 -25.61 14.50
C SER A 90 -10.13 -26.14 15.08
N THR A 91 -10.27 -27.14 15.96
CA THR A 91 -9.24 -27.77 16.81
C THR A 91 -8.76 -29.10 16.22
N GLU A 92 -8.77 -29.24 14.90
CA GLU A 92 -7.99 -30.31 14.27
C GLU A 92 -6.69 -29.69 13.79
N GLU A 93 -5.69 -29.72 14.68
CA GLU A 93 -4.30 -29.42 14.33
C GLU A 93 -3.88 -30.40 13.24
N LEU A 94 -3.44 -29.86 12.11
CA LEU A 94 -3.04 -30.68 10.97
C LEU A 94 -1.65 -31.27 11.23
N SER A 95 -1.44 -32.54 10.85
CA SER A 95 -0.10 -33.14 10.90
C SER A 95 0.81 -32.62 9.80
N VAL A 96 2.12 -32.76 9.99
CA VAL A 96 3.13 -32.39 8.98
C VAL A 96 2.92 -33.15 7.67
N ASP A 97 2.62 -34.45 7.73
CA ASP A 97 2.46 -35.29 6.52
C ASP A 97 1.21 -34.89 5.70
N GLU A 98 0.13 -34.51 6.37
CA GLU A 98 -1.08 -33.99 5.71
C GLU A 98 -0.79 -32.64 5.02
N ALA A 99 -0.06 -31.72 5.68
CA ALA A 99 0.35 -30.45 5.09
C ALA A 99 1.25 -30.69 3.87
N MET A 100 2.20 -31.61 3.97
CA MET A 100 3.09 -31.98 2.86
C MET A 100 2.32 -32.60 1.69
N ALA A 101 1.21 -33.30 1.94
CA ALA A 101 0.35 -33.83 0.88
C ALA A 101 -0.33 -32.70 0.08
N TYR A 102 -0.83 -31.64 0.74
CA TYR A 102 -1.46 -30.50 0.07
C TYR A 102 -0.49 -29.77 -0.86
N ILE A 103 0.72 -29.43 -0.39
CA ILE A 103 1.71 -28.75 -1.23
C ILE A 103 2.19 -29.64 -2.39
N LYS A 104 2.35 -30.95 -2.15
CA LYS A 104 2.77 -31.90 -3.20
C LYS A 104 1.71 -32.00 -4.30
N ASP A 105 0.42 -32.06 -3.94
CA ASP A 105 -0.67 -32.10 -4.93
C ASP A 105 -0.80 -30.77 -5.69
N LEU A 106 -0.61 -29.64 -5.01
CA LEU A 106 -0.55 -28.31 -5.62
C LEU A 106 0.59 -28.22 -6.64
N VAL A 107 1.82 -28.59 -6.26
CA VAL A 107 2.99 -28.59 -7.15
C VAL A 107 2.75 -29.49 -8.36
N LYS A 108 2.22 -30.71 -8.14
CA LYS A 108 1.87 -31.65 -9.23
C LYS A 108 0.83 -31.06 -10.19
N SER A 109 -0.04 -30.19 -9.71
CA SER A 109 -1.07 -29.56 -10.53
C SER A 109 -0.54 -28.45 -11.45
N THR A 110 0.71 -27.99 -11.28
CA THR A 110 1.26 -26.83 -12.01
C THR A 110 2.64 -27.05 -12.63
N ILE A 111 3.09 -28.31 -12.71
CA ILE A 111 4.41 -28.72 -13.24
C ILE A 111 4.65 -28.23 -14.68
N ASP A 112 3.66 -28.40 -15.55
CA ASP A 112 3.75 -28.12 -16.99
C ASP A 112 2.91 -26.89 -17.37
N GLU A 113 1.68 -26.85 -16.87
CA GLU A 113 0.74 -25.74 -16.97
C GLU A 113 -0.09 -25.71 -15.68
N VAL A 114 -0.68 -24.56 -15.35
CA VAL A 114 -1.72 -24.47 -14.32
C VAL A 114 -2.86 -25.41 -14.71
N LYS A 115 -3.48 -26.12 -13.77
CA LYS A 115 -4.71 -26.89 -14.01
C LYS A 115 -5.93 -26.16 -13.47
N MET A 116 -7.11 -26.55 -13.93
CA MET A 116 -8.38 -25.95 -13.51
C MET A 116 -8.62 -26.02 -12.00
N ASP A 117 -8.10 -27.05 -11.32
CA ASP A 117 -8.22 -27.26 -9.88
C ASP A 117 -7.06 -26.67 -9.05
N SER A 118 -6.01 -26.15 -9.69
CA SER A 118 -4.85 -25.55 -9.00
C SER A 118 -5.22 -24.39 -8.07
N PRO A 119 -6.12 -23.45 -8.43
CA PRO A 119 -6.52 -22.38 -7.52
C PRO A 119 -7.17 -22.91 -6.25
N ARG A 120 -8.02 -23.94 -6.37
CA ARG A 120 -8.62 -24.62 -5.22
C ARG A 120 -7.57 -25.21 -4.29
N LYS A 121 -6.60 -25.91 -4.87
CA LYS A 121 -5.50 -26.54 -4.14
C LYS A 121 -4.63 -25.51 -3.44
N PHE A 122 -4.43 -24.34 -4.04
CA PHE A 122 -3.76 -23.23 -3.36
C PHE A 122 -4.57 -22.73 -2.16
N GLY A 123 -5.88 -22.57 -2.29
CA GLY A 123 -6.77 -22.26 -1.16
C GLY A 123 -6.67 -23.30 -0.03
N TYR A 124 -6.63 -24.59 -0.36
CA TYR A 124 -6.41 -25.66 0.63
C TYR A 124 -5.02 -25.62 1.26
N TRP A 125 -3.99 -25.28 0.50
CA TRP A 125 -2.63 -25.11 1.03
C TRP A 125 -2.56 -23.97 2.06
N VAL A 126 -3.17 -22.81 1.76
CA VAL A 126 -3.22 -21.70 2.73
C VAL A 126 -4.04 -22.08 3.96
N LYS A 127 -5.17 -22.78 3.78
CA LYS A 127 -5.96 -23.29 4.91
C LYS A 127 -5.15 -24.28 5.77
N ALA A 128 -4.38 -25.17 5.14
CA ALA A 128 -3.51 -26.11 5.83
C ALA A 128 -2.46 -25.37 6.68
N LEU A 129 -1.78 -24.37 6.11
CA LEU A 129 -0.82 -23.53 6.84
C LEU A 129 -1.45 -22.87 8.09
N ARG A 130 -2.70 -22.41 7.98
CA ARG A 130 -3.42 -21.78 9.11
C ARG A 130 -3.77 -22.76 10.23
N SER A 131 -3.87 -24.05 9.92
CA SER A 131 -4.18 -25.12 10.87
C SER A 131 -2.95 -25.74 11.54
N LEU A 132 -1.74 -25.29 11.20
CA LEU A 132 -0.50 -25.75 11.83
C LEU A 132 -0.18 -24.93 13.08
N ASN A 133 0.34 -25.61 14.10
CA ASN A 133 0.93 -24.97 15.27
C ASN A 133 2.38 -24.52 14.96
N ASN A 134 3.03 -23.86 15.92
CA ASN A 134 4.36 -23.29 15.72
C ASN A 134 5.41 -24.36 15.37
N ASP A 135 5.40 -25.52 16.02
CA ASP A 135 6.44 -26.53 15.79
C ASP A 135 6.24 -27.24 14.45
N THR A 136 4.99 -27.62 14.13
CA THR A 136 4.67 -28.31 12.87
C THR A 136 4.90 -27.44 11.65
N ILE A 137 4.64 -26.13 11.72
CA ILE A 137 4.88 -25.24 10.58
C ILE A 137 6.38 -24.99 10.31
N HIS A 138 7.21 -24.93 11.35
CA HIS A 138 8.66 -24.84 11.19
C HIS A 138 9.21 -26.11 10.54
N GLU A 139 8.69 -27.28 10.91
CA GLU A 139 9.05 -28.55 10.26
C GLU A 139 8.60 -28.61 8.79
N VAL A 140 7.36 -28.20 8.48
CA VAL A 140 6.84 -28.11 7.10
C VAL A 140 7.68 -27.16 6.26
N PHE A 141 8.08 -26.01 6.83
CA PHE A 141 8.98 -25.06 6.18
C PHE A 141 10.32 -25.71 5.85
N GLU A 142 10.97 -26.39 6.80
CA GLU A 142 12.25 -27.05 6.58
C GLU A 142 12.15 -28.16 5.52
N LYS A 143 11.14 -29.03 5.60
CA LYS A 143 10.91 -30.13 4.65
C LYS A 143 10.60 -29.63 3.24
N THR A 144 9.96 -28.46 3.12
CA THR A 144 9.62 -27.86 1.83
C THR A 144 10.80 -27.10 1.22
N PHE A 145 11.44 -26.22 2.01
CA PHE A 145 12.47 -25.31 1.53
C PHE A 145 13.82 -26.02 1.35
N TYR A 146 14.20 -26.87 2.31
CA TYR A 146 15.46 -27.61 2.37
C TYR A 146 15.27 -29.12 2.12
N CYS A 147 14.37 -29.49 1.20
CA CYS A 147 14.03 -30.90 0.93
C CYS A 147 15.24 -31.82 0.69
N GLU A 148 16.33 -31.28 0.12
CA GLU A 148 17.57 -32.01 -0.19
C GLU A 148 18.24 -32.58 1.07
N LYS A 149 18.05 -31.93 2.22
CA LYS A 149 18.58 -32.39 3.52
C LYS A 149 17.82 -33.61 4.07
N TYR A 150 16.55 -33.78 3.68
CA TYR A 150 15.65 -34.78 4.25
C TYR A 150 15.42 -35.97 3.31
N SER A 151 15.72 -35.82 2.01
CA SER A 151 15.58 -36.91 1.04
C SER A 151 16.53 -36.73 -0.14
N ASP A 152 17.21 -37.83 -0.52
CA ASP A 152 18.04 -37.91 -1.72
C ASP A 152 17.27 -37.62 -3.03
N LYS A 153 15.93 -37.69 -2.98
CA LYS A 153 15.03 -37.36 -4.08
C LYS A 153 13.91 -36.46 -3.59
N CYS A 154 14.13 -35.13 -3.61
CA CYS A 154 13.08 -34.13 -3.36
C CYS A 154 11.77 -34.36 -4.13
N ALA A 155 11.82 -35.10 -5.25
CA ALA A 155 10.65 -35.54 -6.00
C ALA A 155 9.61 -36.30 -5.14
N ASN A 156 10.06 -37.09 -4.15
CA ASN A 156 9.17 -37.82 -3.25
C ASN A 156 8.53 -36.92 -2.19
N THR A 157 9.21 -35.85 -1.81
CA THR A 157 8.81 -34.90 -0.76
C THR A 157 7.92 -33.79 -1.32
N VAL A 158 8.37 -33.08 -2.36
CA VAL A 158 7.70 -31.88 -2.92
C VAL A 158 7.54 -31.89 -4.43
N GLY A 159 8.10 -32.88 -5.15
CA GLY A 159 7.99 -32.97 -6.61
C GLY A 159 8.98 -32.06 -7.34
N LYS A 160 8.70 -30.76 -7.42
CA LYS A 160 9.57 -29.72 -8.00
C LYS A 160 9.94 -28.70 -6.91
N PRO A 161 11.19 -28.69 -6.39
CA PRO A 161 11.55 -27.91 -5.21
C PRO A 161 11.43 -26.39 -5.42
N GLU A 162 11.82 -25.87 -6.57
CA GLU A 162 11.70 -24.44 -6.90
C GLU A 162 10.23 -23.99 -6.85
N LEU A 163 9.34 -24.77 -7.47
CA LEU A 163 7.91 -24.49 -7.50
C LEU A 163 7.27 -24.59 -6.11
N ALA A 164 7.70 -25.57 -5.31
CA ALA A 164 7.26 -25.71 -3.93
C ALA A 164 7.69 -24.52 -3.06
N ARG A 165 8.90 -23.99 -3.26
CA ARG A 165 9.38 -22.77 -2.59
C ARG A 165 8.55 -21.54 -2.97
N GLU A 166 8.17 -21.39 -4.25
CA GLU A 166 7.26 -20.31 -4.69
C GLU A 166 5.90 -20.40 -3.96
N TYR A 167 5.26 -21.58 -3.93
CA TYR A 167 4.00 -21.78 -3.22
C TYR A 167 4.09 -21.64 -1.70
N LEU A 168 5.23 -22.01 -1.11
CA LEU A 168 5.49 -21.80 0.31
C LEU A 168 5.49 -20.30 0.64
N TRP A 169 6.17 -19.48 -0.16
CA TRP A 169 6.18 -18.03 0.05
C TRP A 169 4.83 -17.40 -0.20
N ASP A 170 4.18 -17.72 -1.32
CA ASP A 170 2.83 -17.23 -1.63
C ASP A 170 1.85 -17.59 -0.51
N GLY A 171 1.95 -18.81 0.04
CA GLY A 171 1.12 -19.29 1.13
C GLY A 171 1.41 -18.59 2.46
N LEU A 172 2.68 -18.43 2.84
CA LEU A 172 3.09 -17.77 4.09
C LEU A 172 2.68 -16.29 4.13
N ILE A 173 2.81 -15.58 3.00
CA ILE A 173 2.36 -14.17 2.87
C ILE A 173 0.85 -14.04 3.19
N GLN A 174 0.06 -15.05 2.82
CA GLN A 174 -1.41 -15.01 2.87
C GLN A 174 -2.01 -15.84 4.01
N CYS A 175 -1.17 -16.57 4.76
CA CYS A 175 -1.59 -17.40 5.87
C CYS A 175 -2.14 -16.56 7.03
N GLY A 176 -1.40 -15.55 7.47
CA GLY A 176 -1.82 -14.66 8.54
C GLY A 176 -2.05 -15.35 9.88
N THR A 177 -1.40 -16.44 10.26
CA THR A 177 -1.45 -16.92 11.66
C THR A 177 -0.16 -16.58 12.38
N LEU A 178 -0.19 -16.55 13.72
CA LEU A 178 1.02 -16.33 14.52
C LEU A 178 2.11 -17.40 14.22
N PRO A 179 1.79 -18.71 14.13
CA PRO A 179 2.74 -19.71 13.64
C PRO A 179 3.38 -19.39 12.28
N CYS A 180 2.57 -18.98 11.28
CA CYS A 180 3.10 -18.58 9.97
C CYS A 180 4.05 -17.38 10.06
N PHE A 181 3.70 -16.40 10.90
CA PHE A 181 4.52 -15.22 11.10
C PHE A 181 5.86 -15.55 11.80
N SER A 182 5.86 -16.48 12.75
CA SER A 182 7.08 -17.00 13.42
C SER A 182 8.08 -17.59 12.42
N VAL A 183 7.61 -18.33 11.41
CA VAL A 183 8.45 -18.84 10.31
C VAL A 183 9.04 -17.71 9.47
N VAL A 184 8.19 -16.76 9.04
CA VAL A 184 8.64 -15.59 8.27
C VAL A 184 9.72 -14.83 9.02
N ASN A 185 9.51 -14.58 10.31
CA ASN A 185 10.45 -13.87 11.17
C ASN A 185 11.78 -14.61 11.32
N THR A 186 11.74 -15.93 11.52
CA THR A 186 12.94 -16.77 11.56
C THR A 186 13.70 -16.71 10.24
N ALA A 187 12.99 -16.73 9.11
CA ALA A 187 13.59 -16.64 7.79
C ALA A 187 14.18 -15.26 7.49
N ILE A 188 13.61 -14.17 8.02
CA ILE A 188 14.16 -12.82 7.95
C ILE A 188 15.44 -12.73 8.79
N ILE A 189 15.44 -13.22 10.03
CA ILE A 189 16.62 -13.21 10.91
C ILE A 189 17.78 -13.99 10.28
N LYS A 190 17.49 -15.14 9.66
CA LYS A 190 18.49 -15.98 8.97
C LYS A 190 18.90 -15.46 7.59
N ASN A 191 18.38 -14.32 7.13
CA ASN A 191 18.61 -13.76 5.79
C ASN A 191 18.27 -14.73 4.64
N ILE A 192 17.30 -15.64 4.84
CA ILE A 192 16.83 -16.57 3.81
C ILE A 192 15.97 -15.83 2.77
N ILE A 193 15.19 -14.84 3.23
CA ILE A 193 14.30 -14.04 2.40
C ILE A 193 15.06 -12.80 1.89
N PRO A 194 15.03 -12.50 0.57
CA PRO A 194 15.55 -11.25 0.04
C PRO A 194 14.89 -10.03 0.70
N LYS A 195 15.66 -8.98 1.00
CA LYS A 195 15.16 -7.77 1.67
C LYS A 195 13.86 -7.18 1.06
N PRO A 196 13.68 -7.09 -0.27
CA PRO A 196 12.43 -6.60 -0.86
C PRO A 196 11.21 -7.49 -0.56
N LEU A 197 11.39 -8.81 -0.52
CA LEU A 197 10.32 -9.76 -0.21
C LEU A 197 9.97 -9.73 1.29
N ALA A 198 10.98 -9.57 2.15
CA ALA A 198 10.78 -9.39 3.59
C ALA A 198 9.96 -8.13 3.90
N HIS A 199 10.19 -7.03 3.17
CA HIS A 199 9.36 -5.82 3.26
C HIS A 199 7.89 -6.12 2.97
N VAL A 200 7.60 -6.75 1.83
CA VAL A 200 6.22 -7.08 1.42
C VAL A 200 5.55 -7.94 2.49
N MET A 201 6.22 -8.99 2.97
CA MET A 201 5.70 -9.87 4.02
C MET A 201 5.36 -9.10 5.30
N MET A 202 6.29 -8.29 5.81
CA MET A 202 6.06 -7.53 7.05
C MET A 202 4.93 -6.51 6.89
N TYR A 203 4.83 -5.82 5.74
CA TYR A 203 3.74 -4.90 5.47
C TYR A 203 2.40 -5.59 5.28
N THR A 204 2.35 -6.75 4.61
CA THR A 204 1.10 -7.53 4.51
C THR A 204 0.58 -7.91 5.89
N MET A 205 1.46 -8.22 6.83
CA MET A 205 1.08 -8.47 8.22
C MET A 205 0.66 -7.19 8.95
N ALA A 206 1.34 -6.06 8.69
CA ALA A 206 1.00 -4.77 9.30
C ALA A 206 -0.38 -4.22 8.86
N PHE A 207 -0.77 -4.49 7.61
CA PHE A 207 -2.05 -4.06 7.07
C PHE A 207 -3.20 -5.02 7.34
N ARG A 208 -2.94 -6.14 8.00
CA ARG A 208 -3.99 -7.09 8.39
C ARG A 208 -5.09 -6.41 9.20
N ASP A 209 -6.33 -6.81 8.98
CA ASP A 209 -7.46 -6.40 9.82
C ASP A 209 -7.21 -6.89 11.24
N TYR A 210 -7.01 -5.96 12.19
CA TYR A 210 -6.77 -6.21 13.61
C TYR A 210 -5.47 -6.99 13.92
N PRO A 211 -4.28 -6.37 13.87
CA PRO A 211 -3.05 -7.02 14.32
C PRO A 211 -3.16 -7.38 15.80
N THR A 212 -2.91 -8.63 16.19
CA THR A 212 -3.01 -9.06 17.61
C THR A 212 -1.75 -8.69 18.39
N LEU A 213 -1.88 -8.60 19.72
CA LEU A 213 -0.74 -8.34 20.60
C LEU A 213 0.36 -9.40 20.46
N ASP A 214 0.01 -10.66 20.21
CA ASP A 214 1.00 -11.73 20.01
C ASP A 214 1.83 -11.51 18.73
N ILE A 215 1.21 -11.06 17.63
CA ILE A 215 1.90 -10.73 16.38
C ILE A 215 2.83 -9.53 16.62
N ILE A 216 2.36 -8.51 17.34
CA ILE A 216 3.18 -7.35 17.69
C ILE A 216 4.37 -7.78 18.54
N SER A 217 4.16 -8.58 19.58
CA SER A 217 5.21 -9.10 20.45
C SER A 217 6.30 -9.81 19.65
N GLU A 218 5.91 -10.68 18.73
CA GLU A 218 6.87 -11.40 17.89
C GLU A 218 7.60 -10.47 16.89
N ALA A 219 6.91 -9.49 16.32
CA ALA A 219 7.52 -8.50 15.44
C ALA A 219 8.53 -7.60 16.18
N VAL A 220 8.23 -7.24 17.43
CA VAL A 220 9.11 -6.45 18.31
C VAL A 220 10.35 -7.24 18.71
N ARG A 221 10.21 -8.54 19.02
CA ARG A 221 11.34 -9.44 19.25
C ARG A 221 12.31 -9.41 18.07
N VAL A 222 11.80 -9.50 16.85
CA VAL A 222 12.62 -9.44 15.62
C VAL A 222 13.29 -8.09 15.45
N ALA A 223 12.59 -6.99 15.78
CA ALA A 223 13.14 -5.64 15.72
C ALA A 223 14.33 -5.44 16.66
N GLN A 224 14.37 -6.11 17.81
CA GLN A 224 15.51 -6.05 18.73
C GLN A 224 16.79 -6.63 18.12
N PHE A 225 16.68 -7.67 17.28
CA PHE A 225 17.83 -8.33 16.63
C PHE A 225 18.18 -7.74 15.26
N ASN A 226 17.18 -7.30 14.49
CA ASN A 226 17.36 -6.85 13.11
C ASN A 226 16.74 -5.47 12.89
N ARG A 227 17.59 -4.43 12.98
CA ARG A 227 17.21 -3.01 12.90
C ARG A 227 17.20 -2.51 11.45
N THR A 228 16.33 -3.11 10.64
CA THR A 228 16.15 -2.74 9.24
C THR A 228 14.81 -2.02 9.02
N ARG A 229 14.76 -1.23 7.94
CA ARG A 229 13.53 -0.55 7.49
C ARG A 229 12.37 -1.54 7.28
N SER A 230 12.68 -2.76 6.85
CA SER A 230 11.77 -3.88 6.65
C SER A 230 11.01 -4.29 7.91
N ILE A 231 11.51 -3.94 9.09
CA ILE A 231 10.97 -4.39 10.37
C ILE A 231 10.41 -3.21 11.16
N PHE A 232 11.19 -2.15 11.36
CA PHE A 232 10.80 -1.03 12.23
C PHE A 232 9.54 -0.30 11.74
N LEU A 233 9.42 -0.09 10.42
CA LEU A 233 8.30 0.64 9.85
C LEU A 233 7.00 -0.21 9.81
N PRO A 234 7.04 -1.51 9.47
CA PRO A 234 5.89 -2.38 9.68
C PRO A 234 5.48 -2.56 11.14
N VAL A 235 6.43 -2.74 12.07
CA VAL A 235 6.14 -2.88 13.51
C VAL A 235 5.44 -1.63 14.05
N SER A 236 5.96 -0.44 13.76
CA SER A 236 5.30 0.82 14.15
C SER A 236 3.90 0.97 13.54
N THR A 237 3.70 0.48 12.30
CA THR A 237 2.38 0.46 11.64
C THR A 237 1.41 -0.52 12.31
N MET A 238 1.87 -1.73 12.67
CA MET A 238 1.07 -2.72 13.43
C MET A 238 0.59 -2.13 14.76
N ILE A 239 1.48 -1.49 15.50
CA ILE A 239 1.18 -0.88 16.79
C ILE A 239 0.17 0.26 16.63
N TYR A 240 0.36 1.13 15.63
CA TYR A 240 -0.58 2.21 15.36
C TYR A 240 -1.97 1.69 14.96
N LYS A 241 -2.03 0.64 14.14
CA LYS A 241 -3.31 0.02 13.76
C LYS A 241 -3.99 -0.64 14.96
N TYR A 242 -3.25 -1.36 15.80
CA TYR A 242 -3.76 -1.89 17.06
C TYR A 242 -4.40 -0.81 17.94
N TRP A 243 -3.76 0.37 18.01
CA TRP A 243 -4.28 1.52 18.74
C TRP A 243 -5.59 2.10 18.17
N LEU A 244 -5.75 2.10 16.85
CA LEU A 244 -6.99 2.54 16.21
C LEU A 244 -8.14 1.55 16.45
N ASP A 245 -7.82 0.27 16.48
CA ASP A 245 -8.79 -0.81 16.54
C ASP A 245 -9.27 -1.12 17.97
N HIS A 246 -8.51 -0.75 19.00
CA HIS A 246 -8.79 -1.03 20.42
C HIS A 246 -8.91 0.27 21.24
N PRO A 247 -10.02 1.03 21.13
CA PRO A 247 -10.18 2.31 21.83
C PRO A 247 -10.11 2.20 23.37
N GLU A 248 -10.34 1.01 23.94
CA GLU A 248 -10.19 0.74 25.37
C GLU A 248 -8.79 1.06 25.90
N ILE A 249 -7.74 0.84 25.11
CA ILE A 249 -6.35 1.06 25.53
C ILE A 249 -6.04 2.55 25.73
N HIS A 250 -6.87 3.45 25.19
CA HIS A 250 -6.70 4.89 25.37
C HIS A 250 -6.90 5.27 26.85
N ASN A 251 -7.72 4.49 27.58
CA ASN A 251 -8.06 4.72 28.98
C ASN A 251 -7.26 3.85 29.96
N GLU A 252 -6.49 2.87 29.47
CA GLU A 252 -5.65 2.04 30.31
C GLU A 252 -4.50 2.84 30.95
N ARG A 253 -4.02 2.38 32.11
CA ARG A 253 -2.92 3.03 32.84
C ARG A 253 -1.58 2.86 32.12
N GLU A 254 -1.37 1.68 31.55
CA GLU A 254 -0.12 1.31 30.89
C GLU A 254 -0.43 0.67 29.54
N LEU A 255 0.46 0.89 28.57
CA LEU A 255 0.38 0.22 27.28
C LEU A 255 0.85 -1.25 27.42
N PRO A 256 0.45 -2.15 26.52
CA PRO A 256 0.98 -3.52 26.51
C PRO A 256 2.52 -3.55 26.46
N VAL A 257 3.13 -4.52 27.16
CA VAL A 257 4.60 -4.63 27.33
C VAL A 257 5.35 -4.61 25.99
N ALA A 258 4.89 -5.37 24.99
CA ALA A 258 5.50 -5.38 23.67
C ALA A 258 5.56 -3.99 23.01
N ILE A 259 4.52 -3.17 23.20
CA ILE A 259 4.49 -1.78 22.68
C ILE A 259 5.49 -0.92 23.44
N GLN A 260 5.57 -1.08 24.77
CA GLN A 260 6.55 -0.37 25.59
C GLN A 260 7.98 -0.73 25.17
N ASP A 261 8.30 -2.01 25.00
CA ASP A 261 9.63 -2.49 24.61
C ASP A 261 10.08 -1.90 23.27
N PHE A 262 9.16 -1.79 22.31
CA PHE A 262 9.47 -1.17 21.02
C PHE A 262 9.73 0.33 21.15
N ILE A 263 8.91 1.04 21.93
CA ILE A 263 9.10 2.48 22.18
C ILE A 263 10.44 2.74 22.89
N GLU A 264 10.82 1.90 23.85
CA GLU A 264 12.12 1.98 24.53
C GLU A 264 13.28 1.70 23.57
N LEU A 265 13.14 0.70 22.69
CA LEU A 265 14.12 0.42 21.65
C LEU A 265 14.35 1.64 20.75
N LEU A 266 13.27 2.30 20.32
CA LEU A 266 13.37 3.53 19.52
C LEU A 266 14.06 4.65 20.30
N ASN A 267 13.70 4.85 21.56
CA ASN A 267 14.30 5.88 22.40
C ASN A 267 15.82 5.68 22.58
N ASN A 268 16.24 4.44 22.82
CA ASN A 268 17.65 4.11 23.00
C ASN A 268 18.49 4.38 21.74
N ILE A 269 17.87 4.37 20.55
CA ILE A 269 18.53 4.69 19.28
C ILE A 269 18.58 6.21 19.05
N ILE A 270 17.49 6.93 19.35
CA ILE A 270 17.40 8.39 19.11
C ILE A 270 18.31 9.18 20.06
N ASN A 271 18.50 8.71 21.30
CA ASN A 271 19.20 9.46 22.36
C ASN A 271 18.52 10.84 22.65
N ASN A 272 19.03 11.63 23.60
CA ASN A 272 18.38 12.89 24.04
C ASN A 272 18.57 14.11 23.10
N ASP A 273 19.21 13.95 21.94
CA ASP A 273 19.46 15.05 20.98
C ASP A 273 19.86 14.61 19.56
N CYS A 274 19.70 13.32 19.23
CA CYS A 274 20.10 12.74 17.94
C CYS A 274 21.56 12.94 17.55
N THR A 275 22.45 13.20 18.52
CA THR A 275 23.88 13.34 18.25
C THR A 275 24.53 11.98 17.97
N LEU A 276 25.45 11.97 17.01
CA LEU A 276 26.26 10.82 16.69
C LEU A 276 27.32 10.63 17.78
N ASN A 277 27.47 9.41 18.28
CA ASN A 277 28.55 9.07 19.21
C ASN A 277 29.87 8.80 18.48
N SER A 278 29.79 8.41 17.20
CA SER A 278 30.92 8.09 16.34
C SER A 278 31.54 9.35 15.71
N ASP A 279 32.82 9.27 15.32
CA ASP A 279 33.47 10.33 14.53
C ASP A 279 32.67 10.56 13.22
N PRO A 280 32.21 11.79 12.92
CA PRO A 280 31.39 12.12 11.74
C PRO A 280 31.93 11.62 10.40
N LYS A 281 33.24 11.36 10.28
CA LYS A 281 33.86 10.88 9.03
C LYS A 281 33.98 9.36 8.93
N SER A 282 33.64 8.63 9.99
CA SER A 282 33.75 7.17 10.06
C SER A 282 32.63 6.47 9.28
N VAL A 283 32.85 5.20 8.92
CA VAL A 283 31.82 4.34 8.32
C VAL A 283 30.68 4.08 9.33
N ASP A 284 31.02 4.01 10.61
CA ASP A 284 30.06 3.78 11.70
C ASP A 284 29.10 4.95 11.87
N ALA A 285 29.55 6.19 11.65
CA ALA A 285 28.69 7.38 11.69
C ALA A 285 27.55 7.34 10.64
N VAL A 286 27.82 6.80 9.45
CA VAL A 286 26.80 6.68 8.38
C VAL A 286 25.71 5.68 8.78
N GLU A 287 26.09 4.56 9.38
CA GLU A 287 25.13 3.55 9.86
C GLU A 287 24.38 4.04 11.10
N GLU A 288 25.04 4.71 12.04
CA GLU A 288 24.42 5.33 13.22
C GLU A 288 23.38 6.38 12.81
N GLU A 289 23.71 7.27 11.88
CA GLU A 289 22.77 8.24 11.31
C GLU A 289 21.57 7.54 10.64
N ARG A 290 21.83 6.45 9.89
CA ARG A 290 20.76 5.66 9.26
C ARG A 290 19.81 5.04 10.28
N GLN A 291 20.33 4.58 11.42
CA GLN A 291 19.55 4.00 12.51
C GLN A 291 18.71 5.06 13.22
N ILE A 292 19.29 6.23 13.54
CA ILE A 292 18.58 7.36 14.12
C ILE A 292 17.42 7.78 13.20
N LEU A 293 17.69 7.95 11.91
CA LEU A 293 16.68 8.32 10.93
C LEU A 293 15.54 7.30 10.86
N LEU A 294 15.86 6.00 10.89
CA LEU A 294 14.86 4.93 10.90
C LEU A 294 14.01 4.96 12.18
N ALA A 295 14.64 5.19 13.33
CA ALA A 295 13.94 5.26 14.61
C ALA A 295 12.98 6.45 14.68
N ILE A 296 13.41 7.63 14.19
CA ILE A 296 12.57 8.84 14.08
C ILE A 296 11.35 8.57 13.17
N LYS A 297 11.55 7.92 12.03
CA LYS A 297 10.46 7.58 11.10
C LYS A 297 9.46 6.60 11.73
N ALA A 298 9.94 5.57 12.43
CA ALA A 298 9.11 4.62 13.16
C ALA A 298 8.33 5.30 14.30
N LEU A 299 8.97 6.20 15.05
CA LEU A 299 8.32 7.00 16.09
C LEU A 299 7.22 7.90 15.49
N GLY A 300 7.48 8.50 14.32
CA GLY A 300 6.50 9.27 13.58
C GLY A 300 5.28 8.46 13.12
N ASN A 301 5.43 7.15 12.88
CA ASN A 301 4.29 6.26 12.64
C ASN A 301 3.46 6.03 13.92
N LEU A 302 4.10 5.93 15.08
CA LEU A 302 3.44 5.69 16.38
C LEU A 302 2.57 6.86 16.85
N GLY A 303 3.05 8.10 16.67
CA GLY A 303 2.30 9.34 16.96
C GLY A 303 1.59 9.33 18.33
N PRO A 304 0.24 9.21 18.37
CA PRO A 304 -0.53 9.24 19.62
C PRO A 304 -0.17 8.11 20.60
N VAL A 305 0.34 6.97 20.11
CA VAL A 305 0.79 5.87 20.98
C VAL A 305 2.01 6.29 21.79
N ALA A 306 2.95 6.99 21.15
CA ALA A 306 4.13 7.53 21.83
C ALA A 306 3.75 8.61 22.85
N GLN A 307 2.77 9.48 22.52
CA GLN A 307 2.25 10.48 23.47
C GLN A 307 1.58 9.84 24.69
N LYS A 308 0.79 8.76 24.49
CA LYS A 308 0.18 8.00 25.59
C LYS A 308 1.25 7.41 26.51
N TYR A 309 2.33 6.88 25.93
CA TYR A 309 3.45 6.35 26.68
C TYR A 309 4.13 7.44 27.54
N ASP A 310 4.38 8.61 26.98
CA ASP A 310 4.99 9.76 27.68
C ASP A 310 4.11 10.33 28.81
N ALA A 311 2.78 10.23 28.67
CA ALA A 311 1.83 10.71 29.66
C ALA A 311 1.74 9.83 30.93
N SER A 312 2.35 8.64 30.94
CA SER A 312 2.31 7.72 32.08
C SER A 312 3.09 8.27 33.29
N GLU A 313 2.43 8.35 34.46
CA GLU A 313 2.97 8.97 35.68
C GLU A 313 4.30 8.38 36.18
N PHE A 314 4.58 7.10 35.85
CA PHE A 314 5.79 6.40 36.27
C PHE A 314 7.01 6.71 35.39
N ARG A 315 6.83 7.28 34.18
CA ARG A 315 7.89 7.46 33.19
C ARG A 315 8.17 8.92 32.83
N LYS A 316 8.09 9.83 33.82
CA LYS A 316 8.36 11.29 33.75
C LYS A 316 9.73 11.74 33.18
N ARG A 317 10.54 10.84 32.60
CA ARG A 317 11.85 11.15 32.01
C ARG A 317 11.82 11.18 30.48
N LEU A 318 10.79 10.62 29.85
CA LEU A 318 10.69 10.49 28.40
C LEU A 318 9.64 11.48 27.88
N HIS A 319 10.08 12.36 26.98
CA HIS A 319 9.23 13.34 26.32
C HIS A 319 9.61 13.36 24.84
N PHE A 320 9.13 12.40 24.06
CA PHE A 320 9.46 12.23 22.65
C PHE A 320 9.23 13.50 21.85
N GLU A 321 8.16 14.25 22.14
CA GLU A 321 7.92 15.55 21.52
C GLU A 321 9.09 16.52 21.76
N ARG A 322 9.62 16.56 22.99
CA ARG A 322 10.75 17.45 23.33
C ARG A 322 12.05 16.95 22.72
N GLU A 323 12.30 15.64 22.74
CA GLU A 323 13.52 15.07 22.17
C GLU A 323 13.56 15.27 20.64
N LEU A 324 12.45 15.01 19.95
CA LEU A 324 12.31 15.32 18.52
C LEU A 324 12.55 16.80 18.22
N LEU A 325 12.03 17.71 19.06
CA LEU A 325 12.28 19.14 18.90
C LEU A 325 13.74 19.51 19.13
N LYS A 326 14.41 18.92 20.13
CA LYS A 326 15.85 19.12 20.33
C LYS A 326 16.65 18.64 19.12
N CYS A 327 16.32 17.49 18.56
CA CYS A 327 16.94 16.98 17.34
C CYS A 327 16.73 17.94 16.16
N ALA A 328 15.53 18.51 16.03
CA ALA A 328 15.21 19.45 14.94
C ALA A 328 16.04 20.74 14.99
N ILE A 329 16.33 21.26 16.18
CA ILE A 329 17.05 22.54 16.36
C ILE A 329 18.55 22.39 16.63
N ASN A 330 19.06 21.15 16.71
CA ASN A 330 20.46 20.89 17.01
C ASN A 330 21.33 21.11 15.77
N GLU A 331 22.17 22.16 15.78
CA GLU A 331 23.07 22.49 14.66
C GLU A 331 24.14 21.43 14.41
N LYS A 332 24.37 20.49 15.35
CA LYS A 332 25.36 19.42 15.22
C LYS A 332 24.86 18.20 14.44
N VAL A 333 23.55 18.06 14.24
CA VAL A 333 22.99 16.90 13.53
C VAL A 333 22.87 17.21 12.04
N SER A 334 22.79 16.16 11.22
CA SER A 334 22.61 16.34 9.79
C SER A 334 21.24 16.96 9.50
N TYR A 335 21.18 17.71 8.41
CA TYR A 335 19.93 18.27 7.88
C TYR A 335 18.83 17.20 7.74
N ASN A 336 19.19 15.98 7.33
CA ASN A 336 18.25 14.87 7.16
C ASN A 336 17.61 14.45 8.50
N ILE A 337 18.38 14.42 9.59
CA ILE A 337 17.85 14.16 10.93
C ILE A 337 16.92 15.30 11.35
N SER A 338 17.34 16.57 11.20
CA SER A 338 16.54 17.74 11.61
C SER A 338 15.18 17.76 10.91
N LEU A 339 15.16 17.58 9.59
CA LEU A 339 13.92 17.55 8.82
C LEU A 339 13.00 16.41 9.26
N ASN A 340 13.53 15.19 9.39
CA ASN A 340 12.72 14.02 9.74
C ASN A 340 12.23 14.08 11.19
N ALA A 341 12.99 14.72 12.09
CA ALA A 341 12.55 14.94 13.47
C ALA A 341 11.31 15.82 13.54
N VAL A 342 11.24 16.88 12.72
CA VAL A 342 10.04 17.71 12.58
C VAL A 342 8.89 16.90 11.96
N GLN A 343 9.16 16.19 10.86
CA GLN A 343 8.13 15.39 10.17
C GLN A 343 7.59 14.22 11.01
N ALA A 344 8.33 13.74 12.02
CA ALA A 344 7.83 12.72 12.95
C ALA A 344 6.63 13.22 13.78
N LEU A 345 6.51 14.53 14.01
CA LEU A 345 5.41 15.13 14.76
C LEU A 345 4.08 15.12 13.99
N ARG A 346 4.08 14.78 12.70
CA ARG A 346 2.88 14.86 11.83
C ARG A 346 1.66 14.10 12.37
N ARG A 347 1.85 13.01 13.11
CA ARG A 347 0.78 12.17 13.67
C ARG A 347 0.49 12.46 15.14
N PHE A 348 1.31 13.28 15.80
CA PHE A 348 1.08 13.64 17.18
C PHE A 348 -0.18 14.49 17.28
N ASN A 349 -0.95 14.30 18.34
CA ASN A 349 -2.12 15.11 18.63
C ASN A 349 -1.67 16.50 19.11
N MET A 350 -1.58 17.43 18.16
CA MET A 350 -1.11 18.79 18.39
C MET A 350 -2.00 19.61 19.34
N SER A 351 -3.24 19.20 19.60
CA SER A 351 -4.13 19.89 20.55
C SER A 351 -3.75 19.65 22.03
N ILE A 352 -2.97 18.60 22.32
CA ILE A 352 -2.53 18.24 23.69
C ILE A 352 -1.02 18.52 23.89
N VAL A 353 -0.32 18.85 22.80
CA VAL A 353 1.11 19.17 22.81
C VAL A 353 1.40 20.37 23.71
N SER A 354 2.52 20.30 24.45
CA SER A 354 2.91 21.37 25.36
C SER A 354 3.22 22.69 24.64
N ASN A 355 2.90 23.82 25.28
CA ASN A 355 3.26 25.17 24.78
C ASN A 355 4.78 25.31 24.50
N PHE A 356 5.62 24.52 25.17
CA PHE A 356 7.05 24.46 24.90
C PHE A 356 7.33 24.05 23.44
N VAL A 357 6.67 22.99 22.96
CA VAL A 357 6.88 22.47 21.59
C VAL A 357 6.38 23.48 20.57
N ILE A 358 5.17 24.03 20.76
CA ILE A 358 4.59 25.05 19.88
C ILE A 358 5.50 26.29 19.76
N ASN A 359 6.06 26.75 20.88
CA ASN A 359 6.99 27.88 20.89
C ASN A 359 8.32 27.54 20.18
N ASN A 360 8.85 26.33 20.36
CA ASN A 360 10.09 25.93 19.68
C ASN A 360 9.88 25.71 18.17
N LEU A 361 8.72 25.21 17.73
CA LEU A 361 8.36 25.20 16.31
C LEU A 361 8.35 26.62 15.74
N LYS A 362 7.78 27.57 16.48
CA LYS A 362 7.80 28.99 16.10
C LYS A 362 9.22 29.54 15.98
N VAL A 363 10.09 29.24 16.94
CA VAL A 363 11.52 29.62 16.88
C VAL A 363 12.20 28.97 15.67
N ALA A 364 11.93 27.69 15.40
CA ALA A 364 12.54 26.97 14.30
C ALA A 364 12.18 27.57 12.93
N PHE A 365 10.91 27.88 12.65
CA PHE A 365 10.57 28.44 11.33
C PHE A 365 10.89 29.94 11.18
N LEU A 366 11.00 30.70 12.27
CA LEU A 366 11.39 32.12 12.22
C LEU A 366 12.91 32.33 12.18
N ASN A 367 13.72 31.33 12.56
CA ASN A 367 15.17 31.44 12.51
C ASN A 367 15.66 31.24 11.06
N VAL A 368 16.19 32.32 10.48
CA VAL A 368 16.71 32.34 9.10
C VAL A 368 17.99 31.52 8.90
N SER A 369 18.67 31.13 9.97
CA SER A 369 19.88 30.29 9.90
C SER A 369 19.58 28.83 9.55
N PHE A 370 18.33 28.38 9.75
CA PHE A 370 17.94 27.00 9.40
C PHE A 370 17.59 26.88 7.92
N ASP A 371 17.82 25.68 7.37
CA ASP A 371 17.46 25.36 5.98
C ASP A 371 15.96 25.60 5.74
N VAL A 372 15.64 26.16 4.56
CA VAL A 372 14.28 26.56 4.18
C VAL A 372 13.30 25.40 4.34
N GLU A 373 13.70 24.17 4.06
CA GLU A 373 12.83 23.00 4.15
C GLU A 373 12.52 22.61 5.59
N VAL A 374 13.48 22.71 6.51
CA VAL A 374 13.23 22.52 7.95
C VAL A 374 12.28 23.59 8.47
N ARG A 375 12.47 24.85 8.04
CA ARG A 375 11.58 25.96 8.38
C ARG A 375 10.15 25.71 7.86
N ILE A 376 10.01 25.26 6.62
CA ILE A 376 8.70 24.90 6.02
C ILE A 376 8.05 23.76 6.80
N ALA A 377 8.78 22.68 7.09
CA ALA A 377 8.25 21.56 7.86
C ALA A 377 7.78 22.02 9.26
N ALA A 378 8.56 22.85 9.95
CA ALA A 378 8.21 23.37 11.26
C ALA A 378 6.97 24.28 11.21
N TYR A 379 6.87 25.11 10.16
CA TYR A 379 5.69 25.92 9.88
C TYR A 379 4.44 25.07 9.63
N LEU A 380 4.51 24.01 8.82
CA LEU A 380 3.37 23.15 8.53
C LEU A 380 2.88 22.41 9.79
N ILE A 381 3.78 21.87 10.61
CA ILE A 381 3.42 21.24 11.89
C ILE A 381 2.82 22.27 12.86
N TYR A 382 3.36 23.50 12.88
CA TYR A 382 2.79 24.59 13.66
C TYR A 382 1.35 24.89 13.22
N MET A 383 1.11 25.09 11.92
CA MET A 383 -0.22 25.40 11.37
C MET A 383 -1.26 24.30 11.57
N LYS A 384 -0.83 23.04 11.78
CA LYS A 384 -1.71 21.92 12.15
C LYS A 384 -2.24 22.00 13.60
N SER A 385 -1.66 22.84 14.44
CA SER A 385 -2.04 22.97 15.85
C SER A 385 -3.33 23.81 16.00
N ASP A 386 -4.08 23.63 17.09
CA ASP A 386 -5.29 24.42 17.41
C ASP A 386 -4.94 25.88 17.83
N ILE A 387 -4.41 26.66 16.89
CA ILE A 387 -3.89 28.00 17.13
C ILE A 387 -5.02 29.03 17.02
N LYS A 388 -5.11 29.90 18.03
CA LYS A 388 -6.05 31.01 18.07
C LYS A 388 -5.52 32.24 17.33
N ALA A 389 -6.45 33.06 16.81
CA ALA A 389 -6.15 34.28 16.05
C ALA A 389 -5.03 35.16 16.66
N PRO A 390 -4.93 35.42 17.98
CA PRO A 390 -3.87 36.26 18.54
C PRO A 390 -2.44 35.76 18.26
N HIS A 391 -2.25 34.45 18.24
CA HIS A 391 -0.94 33.85 17.93
C HIS A 391 -0.66 33.91 16.43
N LEU A 392 -1.67 33.68 15.59
CA LEU A 392 -1.56 33.80 14.13
C LEU A 392 -1.23 35.22 13.68
N ILE A 393 -1.77 36.26 14.33
CA ILE A 393 -1.40 37.66 14.07
C ILE A 393 0.11 37.85 14.21
N SER A 394 0.69 37.35 15.30
CA SER A 394 2.13 37.50 15.55
C SER A 394 3.00 36.77 14.50
N VAL A 395 2.50 35.67 13.95
CA VAL A 395 3.18 34.92 12.89
C VAL A 395 3.03 35.65 11.56
N TYR A 396 1.83 36.12 11.24
CA TYR A 396 1.58 36.90 10.03
C TYR A 396 2.45 38.15 9.96
N GLU A 397 2.54 38.92 11.05
CA GLU A 397 3.41 40.11 11.11
C GLU A 397 4.90 39.77 10.95
N ALA A 398 5.36 38.66 11.50
CA ALA A 398 6.74 38.20 11.31
C ALA A 398 7.01 37.83 9.84
N LEU A 399 6.05 37.16 9.18
CA LEU A 399 6.17 36.71 7.78
C LEU A 399 6.15 37.86 6.76
N LYS A 400 5.54 39.02 7.09
CA LYS A 400 5.59 40.21 6.22
C LYS A 400 7.02 40.63 5.90
N ASN A 401 7.88 40.57 6.91
CA ASN A 401 9.29 40.97 6.85
C ASN A 401 10.25 39.80 6.57
N GLU A 402 9.75 38.66 6.10
CA GLU A 402 10.59 37.49 5.79
C GLU A 402 11.61 37.82 4.67
N PRO A 403 12.92 37.69 4.93
CA PRO A 403 13.95 37.97 3.93
C PRO A 403 14.09 36.85 2.88
N VAL A 404 13.82 35.59 3.24
CA VAL A 404 14.01 34.46 2.33
C VAL A 404 12.78 34.30 1.43
N LYS A 405 12.93 34.69 0.15
CA LYS A 405 11.85 34.64 -0.86
C LYS A 405 11.19 33.25 -0.98
N GLN A 406 11.97 32.18 -0.86
CA GLN A 406 11.46 30.80 -0.94
C GLN A 406 10.47 30.50 0.19
N PHE A 407 10.86 30.78 1.44
CA PHE A 407 9.99 30.60 2.59
C PHE A 407 8.76 31.50 2.54
N LYS A 408 8.95 32.76 2.12
CA LYS A 408 7.87 33.73 1.92
C LYS A 408 6.83 33.20 0.92
N ALA A 409 7.25 32.82 -0.29
CA ALA A 409 6.34 32.30 -1.31
C ALA A 409 5.54 31.08 -0.82
N PHE A 410 6.19 30.16 -0.13
CA PHE A 410 5.54 28.97 0.40
C PHE A 410 4.46 29.31 1.44
N THR A 411 4.82 30.09 2.47
CA THR A 411 3.89 30.44 3.55
C THR A 411 2.67 31.21 3.05
N TYR A 412 2.85 32.16 2.12
CA TYR A 412 1.73 32.89 1.53
C TYR A 412 0.82 32.01 0.65
N SER A 413 1.40 31.15 -0.19
CA SER A 413 0.59 30.21 -1.00
C SER A 413 -0.22 29.25 -0.10
N HIS A 414 0.37 28.70 0.95
CA HIS A 414 -0.31 27.84 1.92
C HIS A 414 -1.45 28.57 2.66
N MET A 415 -1.21 29.79 3.14
CA MET A 415 -2.27 30.58 3.79
C MET A 415 -3.42 30.91 2.83
N SER A 416 -3.10 31.22 1.57
CA SER A 416 -4.13 31.46 0.53
C SER A 416 -4.98 30.21 0.30
N ASN A 417 -4.33 29.06 0.17
CA ASN A 417 -5.03 27.79 -0.02
C ASN A 417 -5.92 27.43 1.17
N ILE A 418 -5.47 27.66 2.42
CA ILE A 418 -6.31 27.48 3.62
C ILE A 418 -7.57 28.36 3.55
N LEU A 419 -7.43 29.61 3.12
CA LEU A 419 -8.55 30.55 3.00
C LEU A 419 -9.54 30.17 1.90
N GLU A 420 -9.10 29.44 0.87
CA GLU A 420 -9.93 28.98 -0.24
C GLU A 420 -10.49 27.56 -0.03
N SER A 421 -9.86 26.76 0.84
CA SER A 421 -10.13 25.34 1.01
C SER A 421 -11.57 25.03 1.40
N GLU A 422 -12.13 24.02 0.74
CA GLU A 422 -13.42 23.40 1.05
C GLU A 422 -13.26 22.20 2.01
N ASP A 423 -12.04 21.77 2.35
CA ASP A 423 -11.84 20.60 3.21
C ASP A 423 -12.45 20.83 4.62
N PRO A 424 -13.35 19.95 5.11
CA PRO A 424 -13.92 20.07 6.44
C PRO A 424 -12.89 20.10 7.58
N SER A 425 -11.74 19.43 7.44
CA SER A 425 -10.72 19.39 8.51
C SER A 425 -9.99 20.73 8.69
N VAL A 426 -9.91 21.53 7.62
CA VAL A 426 -9.21 22.83 7.60
C VAL A 426 -10.11 24.00 8.03
N GLN A 427 -11.43 23.82 8.06
CA GLN A 427 -12.39 24.92 8.30
C GLN A 427 -12.21 25.64 9.64
N SER A 428 -11.73 24.95 10.68
CA SER A 428 -11.42 25.59 11.98
C SER A 428 -10.28 26.60 11.84
N LEU A 429 -9.17 26.15 11.24
CA LEU A 429 -7.99 26.99 10.99
C LEU A 429 -8.32 28.13 10.03
N ARG A 430 -9.10 27.88 8.98
CA ARG A 430 -9.56 28.90 8.03
C ARG A 430 -10.23 30.08 8.74
N LYS A 431 -11.12 29.81 9.71
CA LYS A 431 -11.82 30.85 10.48
C LYS A 431 -10.87 31.68 11.33
N GLU A 432 -9.99 31.02 12.10
CA GLU A 432 -9.02 31.70 12.96
C GLU A 432 -8.00 32.51 12.14
N LEU A 433 -7.60 32.00 10.97
CA LEU A 433 -6.70 32.66 10.04
C LEU A 433 -7.35 33.89 9.39
N ALA A 434 -8.62 33.79 8.95
CA ALA A 434 -9.38 34.92 8.42
C ALA A 434 -9.52 36.04 9.46
N LEU A 435 -9.74 35.69 10.74
CA LEU A 435 -9.77 36.66 11.84
C LEU A 435 -8.40 37.32 12.08
N ALA A 436 -7.30 36.56 11.95
CA ALA A 436 -5.95 37.06 12.15
C ALA A 436 -5.47 38.01 11.05
N ILE A 437 -5.84 37.74 9.80
CA ILE A 437 -5.47 38.59 8.64
C ILE A 437 -6.41 39.79 8.52
N GLY A 438 -7.68 39.64 8.92
CA GLY A 438 -8.71 40.65 8.76
C GLY A 438 -8.98 40.96 7.28
N GLU A 439 -9.20 42.24 6.97
CA GLU A 439 -9.41 42.72 5.59
C GLU A 439 -8.10 43.06 4.85
N THR A 440 -6.94 42.72 5.42
CA THR A 440 -5.65 43.05 4.80
C THR A 440 -5.33 42.09 3.66
N GLU A 441 -5.04 42.61 2.47
CA GLU A 441 -4.53 41.80 1.37
C GLU A 441 -3.12 41.28 1.71
N PHE A 442 -2.80 40.08 1.21
CA PHE A 442 -1.45 39.55 1.33
C PHE A 442 -0.45 40.47 0.60
N PRO A 443 0.70 40.81 1.22
CA PRO A 443 1.79 41.49 0.55
C PRO A 443 2.19 40.78 -0.73
N GLU A 444 2.75 41.53 -1.69
CA GLU A 444 3.24 40.95 -2.93
C GLU A 444 4.32 39.90 -2.63
N TYR A 445 4.12 38.69 -3.18
CA TYR A 445 5.04 37.57 -3.04
C TYR A 445 5.25 36.89 -4.41
N PRO A 446 6.40 36.21 -4.61
CA PRO A 446 6.66 35.53 -5.86
C PRO A 446 5.73 34.33 -6.08
N LYS A 447 5.01 34.29 -7.22
CA LYS A 447 4.00 33.26 -7.53
C LYS A 447 4.44 32.21 -8.57
N ASN A 448 5.66 32.30 -9.10
CA ASN A 448 6.11 31.35 -10.12
C ASN A 448 6.46 30.00 -9.47
N ILE A 449 5.57 29.02 -9.62
CA ILE A 449 5.68 27.66 -9.05
C ILE A 449 6.90 26.86 -9.53
N LEU A 450 7.53 27.27 -10.63
CA LEU A 450 8.71 26.60 -11.19
C LEU A 450 10.03 27.16 -10.64
N LYS A 451 9.96 28.23 -9.86
CA LYS A 451 11.12 28.93 -9.31
C LYS A 451 11.05 29.12 -7.80
N TYR A 452 9.83 29.23 -7.28
CA TYR A 452 9.59 29.53 -5.88
C TYR A 452 8.82 28.42 -5.19
N SER A 453 9.22 28.11 -3.97
CA SER A 453 8.53 27.15 -3.12
C SER A 453 7.06 27.54 -2.99
N SER A 454 6.18 26.57 -3.20
CA SER A 454 4.73 26.78 -3.28
C SER A 454 3.97 25.58 -2.69
N ASN A 455 2.89 25.87 -1.97
CA ASN A 455 1.86 24.90 -1.62
C ASN A 455 0.70 25.04 -2.63
N ILE A 456 0.13 23.92 -3.04
CA ILE A 456 -1.04 23.83 -3.91
C ILE A 456 -2.04 22.90 -3.25
N GLU A 457 -3.27 23.36 -3.03
CA GLU A 457 -4.34 22.55 -2.46
C GLU A 457 -5.58 22.66 -3.35
N ILE A 458 -6.22 21.53 -3.61
CA ILE A 458 -7.48 21.45 -4.35
C ILE A 458 -8.42 20.53 -3.57
N SER A 459 -9.48 21.10 -3.02
CA SER A 459 -10.52 20.39 -2.28
C SER A 459 -11.89 20.60 -2.90
N LYS A 460 -12.71 19.53 -2.88
CA LYS A 460 -14.11 19.58 -3.29
C LYS A 460 -14.99 18.77 -2.36
N ILE A 461 -16.16 19.32 -2.03
CA ILE A 461 -17.23 18.61 -1.33
C ILE A 461 -18.36 18.22 -2.31
N LEU A 462 -18.78 16.96 -2.25
CA LEU A 462 -19.95 16.41 -2.90
C LEU A 462 -20.96 15.92 -1.85
N THR A 463 -22.16 16.47 -1.86
CA THR A 463 -23.27 15.98 -1.02
C THR A 463 -24.12 15.01 -1.83
N ILE A 464 -24.24 13.76 -1.38
CA ILE A 464 -25.06 12.76 -2.08
C ILE A 464 -26.50 12.80 -1.53
N PRO A 465 -27.51 13.24 -2.32
CA PRO A 465 -28.86 13.53 -1.83
C PRO A 465 -29.57 12.33 -1.19
N TYR A 466 -29.41 11.12 -1.75
CA TYR A 466 -30.12 9.92 -1.31
C TYR A 466 -29.60 9.32 -0.01
N PHE A 467 -28.31 9.52 0.30
CA PHE A 467 -27.70 8.97 1.52
C PHE A 467 -27.57 10.02 2.62
N ASN A 468 -27.92 11.29 2.35
CA ASN A 468 -27.70 12.43 3.22
C ASN A 468 -26.25 12.46 3.78
N LYS A 469 -25.29 12.04 2.95
CA LYS A 469 -23.87 11.91 3.30
C LYS A 469 -23.04 12.82 2.42
N THR A 470 -22.18 13.58 3.08
CA THR A 470 -21.22 14.48 2.46
C THR A 470 -19.89 13.75 2.31
N PHE A 471 -19.35 13.78 1.09
CA PHE A 471 -18.03 13.27 0.75
C PHE A 471 -17.16 14.45 0.33
N GLY A 472 -15.97 14.57 0.91
CA GLY A 472 -14.94 15.51 0.49
C GLY A 472 -13.76 14.77 -0.12
N GLY A 473 -13.10 15.36 -1.11
CA GLY A 473 -11.80 14.91 -1.59
C GLY A 473 -10.84 16.08 -1.66
N SER A 474 -9.59 15.86 -1.26
CA SER A 474 -8.53 16.86 -1.33
C SER A 474 -7.25 16.27 -1.93
N ILE A 475 -6.56 17.08 -2.73
CA ILE A 475 -5.23 16.82 -3.28
C ILE A 475 -4.36 18.01 -2.90
N GLU A 476 -3.24 17.72 -2.27
CA GLU A 476 -2.28 18.73 -1.83
C GLU A 476 -0.90 18.43 -2.42
N SER A 477 -0.15 19.46 -2.81
CA SER A 477 1.24 19.33 -3.23
C SER A 477 2.10 20.43 -2.63
N ASN A 478 3.26 20.04 -2.07
CA ASN A 478 4.29 20.95 -1.62
C ASN A 478 5.49 20.86 -2.56
N ILE A 479 5.87 21.99 -3.14
CA ILE A 479 7.03 22.12 -4.01
C ILE A 479 8.02 23.02 -3.28
N ILE A 480 9.23 22.54 -3.02
CA ILE A 480 10.24 23.24 -2.23
C ILE A 480 11.50 23.46 -3.06
N PHE A 481 11.89 24.72 -3.21
CA PHE A 481 13.08 25.17 -3.90
C PHE A 481 14.12 25.75 -2.94
N ASN A 482 15.38 25.56 -3.28
CA ASN A 482 16.48 26.32 -2.72
C ASN A 482 16.70 27.62 -3.51
N PRO A 483 17.25 28.70 -2.90
CA PRO A 483 17.50 29.97 -3.59
C PRO A 483 18.39 29.85 -4.84
N GLU A 484 19.30 28.86 -4.86
CA GLU A 484 20.31 28.66 -5.90
C GLU A 484 20.01 27.48 -6.84
N ALA A 485 18.94 26.72 -6.59
CA ALA A 485 18.63 25.49 -7.34
C ALA A 485 17.73 25.76 -8.56
N LEU A 486 18.07 25.14 -9.69
CA LEU A 486 17.27 25.15 -10.93
C LEU A 486 16.09 24.17 -10.89
N MET A 487 16.12 23.20 -9.97
CA MET A 487 15.09 22.20 -9.78
C MET A 487 14.60 22.21 -8.32
N PRO A 488 13.37 21.74 -8.06
CA PRO A 488 12.89 21.61 -6.70
C PRO A 488 13.74 20.61 -5.93
N LYS A 489 14.12 20.99 -4.71
CA LYS A 489 14.83 20.15 -3.74
C LYS A 489 13.90 19.06 -3.20
N SER A 490 12.64 19.40 -2.94
CA SER A 490 11.64 18.43 -2.51
C SER A 490 10.30 18.66 -3.21
N LEU A 491 9.63 17.58 -3.54
CA LEU A 491 8.29 17.54 -4.11
C LEU A 491 7.46 16.52 -3.33
N MET A 492 6.34 16.96 -2.77
CA MET A 492 5.38 16.10 -2.07
C MET A 492 4.01 16.19 -2.75
N LEU A 493 3.34 15.04 -2.84
CA LEU A 493 1.96 14.92 -3.28
C LEU A 493 1.18 14.10 -2.26
N LYS A 494 0.10 14.66 -1.71
CA LYS A 494 -0.80 14.05 -0.75
C LYS A 494 -2.22 13.99 -1.31
N SER A 495 -2.93 12.92 -0.99
CA SER A 495 -4.36 12.76 -1.29
C SER A 495 -5.13 12.32 -0.04
N ALA A 496 -6.30 12.92 0.16
CA ALA A 496 -7.19 12.56 1.26
C ALA A 496 -8.66 12.54 0.82
N ILE A 497 -9.45 11.74 1.53
CA ILE A 497 -10.91 11.72 1.39
C ILE A 497 -11.56 11.99 2.74
N ASN A 498 -12.57 12.85 2.77
CA ASN A 498 -13.42 13.05 3.92
C ASN A 498 -14.73 12.29 3.72
N ALA A 499 -14.98 11.30 4.55
CA ALA A 499 -16.22 10.52 4.48
C ALA A 499 -16.76 10.30 5.89
N MET A 500 -18.06 10.53 6.08
CA MET A 500 -18.75 10.29 7.35
C MET A 500 -18.16 11.10 8.52
N GLY A 501 -17.72 12.34 8.25
CA GLY A 501 -17.16 13.25 9.25
C GLY A 501 -15.73 12.92 9.69
N LYS A 502 -15.03 12.02 8.98
CA LYS A 502 -13.63 11.66 9.24
C LYS A 502 -12.81 11.81 7.96
N GLU A 503 -11.63 12.41 8.10
CA GLU A 503 -10.61 12.46 7.04
C GLU A 503 -9.79 11.15 7.03
N TRP A 504 -9.56 10.63 5.84
CA TRP A 504 -8.73 9.47 5.55
C TRP A 504 -7.66 9.89 4.56
N GLU A 505 -6.42 10.02 5.02
CA GLU A 505 -5.26 10.13 4.13
C GLU A 505 -5.18 8.83 3.32
N LEU A 506 -5.05 8.90 2.00
CA LEU A 506 -4.99 7.71 1.15
C LEU A 506 -3.55 7.36 0.83
N ILE A 507 -2.91 8.26 0.09
CA ILE A 507 -1.54 8.11 -0.41
C ILE A 507 -0.85 9.45 -0.29
N GLU A 508 0.39 9.40 0.18
CA GLU A 508 1.35 10.49 0.11
C GLU A 508 2.64 9.96 -0.51
N THR A 509 3.18 10.67 -1.50
CA THR A 509 4.47 10.36 -2.09
C THR A 509 5.34 11.60 -2.05
N GLY A 510 6.62 11.42 -1.72
CA GLY A 510 7.58 12.51 -1.76
C GLY A 510 8.86 12.11 -2.48
N LEU A 511 9.45 13.08 -3.15
CA LEU A 511 10.72 13.01 -3.85
C LEU A 511 11.61 14.11 -3.28
N ASP A 512 12.75 13.71 -2.72
CA ASP A 512 13.81 14.62 -2.29
C ASP A 512 15.00 14.43 -3.22
N VAL A 513 15.55 15.53 -3.73
CA VAL A 513 16.69 15.57 -4.65
C VAL A 513 17.78 16.40 -3.98
N GLN A 514 18.95 15.81 -3.79
CA GLN A 514 20.10 16.48 -3.16
C GLN A 514 21.34 16.23 -4.00
N GLY A 515 22.16 17.24 -4.30
CA GLY A 515 23.43 17.05 -5.00
C GLY A 515 23.32 16.72 -6.50
N PHE A 516 22.10 16.69 -7.07
CA PHE A 516 21.88 16.55 -8.51
C PHE A 516 22.34 17.79 -9.31
N GLU A 517 22.59 18.90 -8.62
CA GLU A 517 23.12 20.15 -9.15
C GLU A 517 24.51 19.95 -9.77
N VAL A 518 25.40 19.19 -9.13
CA VAL A 518 26.76 18.91 -9.63
C VAL A 518 26.72 18.07 -10.92
N ILE A 519 25.76 17.15 -11.01
CA ILE A 519 25.54 16.36 -12.22
C ILE A 519 24.96 17.23 -13.33
N LEU A 520 23.99 18.10 -13.02
CA LEU A 520 23.46 19.05 -14.00
C LEU A 520 24.51 20.07 -14.47
N GLU A 521 25.38 20.54 -13.58
CA GLU A 521 26.45 21.49 -13.92
C GLU A 521 27.58 20.84 -14.72
N SER A 522 27.96 19.60 -14.41
CA SER A 522 28.91 18.83 -15.23
C SER A 522 28.34 18.43 -16.60
N VAL A 523 27.03 18.27 -16.73
CA VAL A 523 26.38 17.94 -18.00
C VAL A 523 26.00 19.17 -18.81
N PHE A 524 25.60 20.29 -18.19
CA PHE A 524 25.02 21.45 -18.89
C PHE A 524 25.58 22.81 -18.45
N GLY A 525 26.52 22.85 -17.51
CA GLY A 525 27.19 24.09 -17.10
C GLY A 525 28.09 24.66 -18.22
N PRO A 526 28.68 25.84 -18.02
CA PRO A 526 29.49 26.52 -19.04
C PRO A 526 30.69 25.70 -19.54
N ALA A 527 31.18 24.78 -18.71
CA ALA A 527 32.26 23.82 -19.00
C ALA A 527 31.77 22.35 -19.04
N GLY A 528 30.45 22.12 -19.08
CA GLY A 528 29.84 20.80 -19.07
C GLY A 528 29.64 20.19 -20.47
N PHE A 529 29.18 18.94 -20.53
CA PHE A 529 29.04 18.15 -21.76
C PHE A 529 28.15 18.78 -22.86
N PHE A 530 27.12 19.55 -22.47
CA PHE A 530 26.19 20.28 -23.34
C PHE A 530 26.12 21.76 -22.93
N PRO A 531 27.12 22.59 -23.26
CA PRO A 531 27.27 23.93 -22.67
C PRO A 531 26.39 25.03 -23.28
N ASN A 532 25.40 24.73 -24.16
CA ASN A 532 24.56 25.74 -24.79
C ASN A 532 23.08 25.35 -24.92
N ASN A 533 22.19 26.25 -24.46
CA ASN A 533 20.79 26.56 -24.80
C ASN A 533 19.72 25.43 -24.90
N MET A 534 20.13 24.16 -24.96
CA MET A 534 19.26 22.99 -25.13
C MET A 534 18.37 22.77 -23.91
N MET A 535 18.91 22.98 -22.71
CA MET A 535 18.17 22.93 -21.45
C MET A 535 17.04 23.98 -21.40
N GLN A 536 17.32 25.23 -21.79
CA GLN A 536 16.29 26.29 -21.83
C GLN A 536 15.19 25.99 -22.86
N SER A 537 15.53 25.35 -23.97
CA SER A 537 14.52 24.92 -24.97
C SER A 537 13.65 23.76 -24.49
N MET A 538 14.24 22.80 -23.75
CA MET A 538 13.49 21.70 -23.12
C MET A 538 12.59 22.19 -21.99
N PHE A 539 13.08 23.05 -21.10
CA PHE A 539 12.27 23.62 -20.03
C PHE A 539 11.16 24.54 -20.56
N ARG A 540 11.39 25.35 -21.60
CA ARG A 540 10.33 26.13 -22.24
C ARG A 540 9.24 25.25 -22.87
N GLY A 541 9.63 24.15 -23.54
CA GLY A 541 8.68 23.18 -24.09
C GLY A 541 7.90 22.43 -22.99
N ALA A 542 8.55 22.14 -21.86
CA ALA A 542 7.90 21.56 -20.68
C ALA A 542 6.96 22.56 -20.00
N ASP A 543 7.31 23.85 -19.88
CA ASP A 543 6.50 24.91 -19.28
C ASP A 543 5.16 25.08 -20.00
N GLU A 544 5.16 25.11 -21.34
CA GLU A 544 3.93 25.20 -22.14
C GLU A 544 3.07 23.93 -22.02
N MET A 545 3.69 22.76 -21.92
CA MET A 545 2.99 21.47 -21.84
C MET A 545 2.47 21.15 -20.42
N ILE A 546 3.18 21.56 -19.38
CA ILE A 546 2.83 21.32 -17.97
C ILE A 546 1.77 22.33 -17.52
N MET A 547 1.90 23.63 -17.84
CA MET A 547 0.91 24.63 -17.43
C MET A 547 -0.43 24.47 -18.14
N SER A 548 -0.45 23.97 -19.39
CA SER A 548 -1.69 23.63 -20.08
C SER A 548 -2.35 22.36 -19.50
N ARG A 549 -1.57 21.38 -19.07
CA ARG A 549 -2.07 20.15 -18.42
C ARG A 549 -2.51 20.36 -16.97
N VAL A 550 -1.83 21.20 -16.19
CA VAL A 550 -2.21 21.53 -14.80
C VAL A 550 -3.48 22.37 -14.75
N ARG A 551 -3.67 23.32 -15.69
CA ARG A 551 -4.94 24.08 -15.80
C ARG A 551 -6.11 23.17 -16.23
N ASN A 552 -5.81 22.17 -17.07
CA ASN A 552 -6.74 21.12 -17.50
C ASN A 552 -6.86 19.94 -16.50
N ALA A 553 -6.10 19.91 -15.41
CA ALA A 553 -6.22 18.89 -14.36
C ALA A 553 -7.44 19.11 -13.44
N SER A 554 -8.25 20.14 -13.71
CA SER A 554 -9.63 20.29 -13.25
C SER A 554 -10.62 19.39 -14.00
N LEU A 555 -10.24 18.87 -15.18
CA LEU A 555 -11.08 18.01 -16.02
C LEU A 555 -11.34 16.59 -15.47
N PRO A 556 -10.43 15.90 -14.73
CA PRO A 556 -10.74 14.59 -14.16
C PRO A 556 -11.89 14.66 -13.15
N LEU A 557 -12.01 15.77 -12.41
CA LEU A 557 -13.09 15.98 -11.43
C LEU A 557 -14.43 16.28 -12.11
N ASN A 558 -14.44 17.08 -13.18
CA ASN A 558 -15.67 17.31 -13.97
C ASN A 558 -16.08 16.08 -14.78
N TRP A 559 -15.12 15.31 -15.30
CA TRP A 559 -15.37 14.03 -15.95
C TRP A 559 -15.88 12.98 -14.96
N LEU A 560 -15.28 12.85 -13.77
CA LEU A 560 -15.80 11.99 -12.69
C LEU A 560 -17.18 12.43 -12.22
N ALA A 561 -17.44 13.74 -12.08
CA ALA A 561 -18.77 14.25 -11.73
C ALA A 561 -19.81 13.95 -12.81
N SER A 562 -19.47 14.14 -14.09
CA SER A 562 -20.38 13.84 -15.22
C SER A 562 -20.62 12.35 -15.38
N VAL A 563 -19.58 11.52 -15.24
CA VAL A 563 -19.69 10.06 -15.29
C VAL A 563 -20.51 9.54 -14.12
N MET A 564 -20.36 10.13 -12.93
CA MET A 564 -21.17 9.78 -11.76
C MET A 564 -22.63 10.24 -11.89
N ASP A 565 -22.91 11.42 -12.43
CA ASP A 565 -24.30 11.85 -12.73
C ASP A 565 -24.97 10.94 -13.76
N ILE A 566 -24.22 10.46 -14.75
CA ILE A 566 -24.71 9.50 -15.76
C ILE A 566 -24.95 8.13 -15.13
N ILE A 567 -24.02 7.61 -14.31
CA ILE A 567 -24.16 6.34 -13.57
C ILE A 567 -25.34 6.39 -12.57
N MET A 568 -25.67 7.56 -12.04
CA MET A 568 -26.71 7.77 -11.03
C MET A 568 -28.10 8.07 -11.63
N SER A 569 -28.17 8.38 -12.92
CA SER A 569 -29.43 8.43 -13.67
C SER A 569 -29.74 7.03 -14.22
N ASN A 570 -30.95 6.50 -14.00
CA ASN A 570 -31.40 5.17 -14.44
C ASN A 570 -31.41 4.99 -15.99
N THR A 571 -30.28 5.16 -16.67
CA THR A 571 -30.16 5.12 -18.12
C THR A 571 -29.67 3.75 -18.60
N PRO A 572 -30.36 3.13 -19.58
CA PRO A 572 -29.97 1.84 -20.15
C PRO A 572 -28.55 1.85 -20.77
N LEU A 573 -27.85 0.71 -20.69
CA LEU A 573 -26.47 0.51 -21.17
C LEU A 573 -26.23 0.90 -22.65
N LYS A 574 -27.28 0.89 -23.49
CA LYS A 574 -27.21 1.30 -24.90
C LYS A 574 -27.10 2.83 -25.07
N ASP A 575 -27.73 3.59 -24.18
CA ASP A 575 -27.71 5.06 -24.21
C ASP A 575 -26.39 5.61 -23.63
N LEU A 576 -25.79 4.88 -22.68
CA LEU A 576 -24.42 5.08 -22.17
C LEU A 576 -23.36 4.95 -23.27
N GLN A 577 -23.52 4.00 -24.20
CA GLN A 577 -22.60 3.83 -25.33
C GLN A 577 -22.75 4.94 -26.37
N ALA A 578 -23.96 5.43 -26.62
CA ALA A 578 -24.22 6.55 -27.52
C ALA A 578 -23.70 7.88 -26.95
N ALA A 579 -23.95 8.16 -25.66
CA ALA A 579 -23.48 9.37 -24.98
C ALA A 579 -21.95 9.39 -24.81
N GLY A 580 -21.33 8.25 -24.50
CA GLY A 580 -19.87 8.13 -24.47
C GLY A 580 -19.22 8.38 -25.83
N SER A 581 -19.87 7.93 -26.91
CA SER A 581 -19.40 8.18 -28.29
C SER A 581 -19.51 9.65 -28.68
N GLN A 582 -20.58 10.32 -28.26
CA GLN A 582 -20.80 11.76 -28.50
C GLN A 582 -19.80 12.63 -27.73
N ALA A 583 -19.56 12.32 -26.45
CA ALA A 583 -18.60 13.04 -25.61
C ALA A 583 -17.14 12.85 -26.10
N ILE A 584 -16.80 11.66 -26.61
CA ILE A 584 -15.49 11.43 -27.26
C ILE A 584 -15.37 12.24 -28.57
N ALA A 585 -16.47 12.42 -29.32
CA ALA A 585 -16.49 13.25 -30.52
C ALA A 585 -16.33 14.75 -30.20
N ASP A 586 -16.96 15.24 -29.13
CA ASP A 586 -16.84 16.63 -28.68
C ASP A 586 -15.45 16.93 -28.12
N THR A 587 -14.81 15.94 -27.47
CA THR A 587 -13.42 16.02 -27.00
C THR A 587 -12.43 16.05 -28.19
N LYS A 588 -12.72 15.33 -29.28
CA LYS A 588 -11.95 15.37 -30.53
C LYS A 588 -12.11 16.70 -31.28
N ASN A 589 -13.31 17.28 -31.28
CA ASN A 589 -13.55 18.56 -31.94
C ASN A 589 -12.86 19.73 -31.22
N SER A 590 -12.82 19.74 -29.89
CA SER A 590 -12.05 20.74 -29.12
C SER A 590 -10.52 20.62 -29.29
N ALA A 591 -9.99 19.43 -29.58
CA ALA A 591 -8.57 19.23 -29.89
C ALA A 591 -8.17 19.73 -31.28
N SER A 592 -9.14 19.94 -32.19
CA SER A 592 -8.89 20.35 -33.58
C SER A 592 -8.72 21.87 -33.79
N ASN A 593 -8.95 22.68 -32.74
CA ASN A 593 -8.85 24.14 -32.77
C ASN A 593 -7.56 24.69 -32.11
N LEU A 594 -6.42 24.01 -32.28
CA LEU A 594 -5.11 24.64 -32.06
C LEU A 594 -4.73 25.52 -33.26
N PRO A 595 -4.17 26.73 -33.04
CA PRO A 595 -3.76 27.59 -34.14
C PRO A 595 -2.67 26.93 -34.99
N LYS A 596 -2.92 26.81 -36.30
CA LYS A 596 -1.92 26.48 -37.31
C LYS A 596 -1.00 27.68 -37.53
N SER A 597 -0.04 27.91 -36.63
CA SER A 597 1.15 28.67 -36.99
C SER A 597 2.38 27.96 -36.44
N LEU A 598 3.23 27.54 -37.38
CA LEU A 598 4.68 27.29 -37.32
C LEU A 598 5.03 26.31 -38.45
N THR A 599 4.67 26.70 -39.68
CA THR A 599 5.38 26.22 -40.87
C THR A 599 6.37 27.31 -41.26
N GLN A 600 7.50 27.36 -40.56
CA GLN A 600 8.70 27.98 -41.10
C GLN A 600 9.77 26.89 -41.12
N LYS A 601 10.05 26.40 -42.34
CA LYS A 601 11.12 25.45 -42.61
C LYS A 601 12.45 26.09 -42.20
N VAL A 602 13.06 25.59 -41.14
CA VAL A 602 14.50 25.76 -40.90
C VAL A 602 15.21 24.74 -41.82
N PRO A 603 16.24 25.13 -42.59
CA PRO A 603 17.00 24.18 -43.40
C PRO A 603 17.73 23.19 -42.50
N VAL A 604 17.54 21.90 -42.75
CA VAL A 604 18.30 20.81 -42.13
C VAL A 604 19.63 20.69 -42.89
N PRO A 605 20.80 20.80 -42.24
CA PRO A 605 22.07 20.46 -42.88
C PRO A 605 22.13 18.94 -43.13
N GLU A 606 22.71 18.54 -44.26
CA GLU A 606 22.95 17.12 -44.57
C GLU A 606 23.79 16.43 -43.47
N PRO A 607 23.49 15.16 -43.14
CA PRO A 607 24.26 14.42 -42.15
C PRO A 607 25.65 14.09 -42.70
N GLU A 608 26.70 14.52 -41.98
CA GLU A 608 28.05 14.02 -42.22
C GLU A 608 28.13 12.51 -41.96
N PRO A 609 28.94 11.76 -42.74
CA PRO A 609 29.11 10.33 -42.56
C PRO A 609 29.77 10.03 -41.21
N LEU A 610 29.26 8.99 -40.54
CA LEU A 610 29.77 8.48 -39.26
C LEU A 610 31.27 8.11 -39.36
N PRO A 611 32.13 8.56 -38.43
CA PRO A 611 33.50 8.09 -38.35
C PRO A 611 33.56 6.63 -37.90
N GLU A 612 34.33 5.83 -38.61
CA GLU A 612 34.47 4.38 -38.40
C GLU A 612 35.40 3.98 -37.24
N ASN A 613 35.83 4.91 -36.37
CA ASN A 613 36.76 4.58 -35.29
C ASN A 613 36.45 5.37 -34.01
N GLY A 614 36.04 4.64 -32.97
CA GLY A 614 36.16 5.03 -31.56
C GLY A 614 35.35 6.25 -31.11
N LEU A 615 35.00 6.26 -29.83
CA LEU A 615 34.49 7.47 -29.17
C LEU A 615 35.60 8.53 -29.21
N ASP A 616 35.31 9.72 -29.76
CA ASP A 616 36.23 10.85 -29.91
C ASP A 616 37.00 11.13 -28.60
N ASN A 617 38.28 11.49 -28.70
CA ASN A 617 39.14 11.66 -27.52
C ASN A 617 38.61 12.77 -26.59
N ASP A 618 38.00 13.81 -27.16
CA ASP A 618 37.34 14.88 -26.39
C ASP A 618 36.10 14.37 -25.63
N ILE A 619 35.36 13.39 -26.20
CA ILE A 619 34.20 12.77 -25.53
C ILE A 619 34.69 11.83 -24.42
N GLN A 620 35.80 11.11 -24.62
CA GLN A 620 36.40 10.26 -23.59
C GLN A 620 36.98 11.08 -22.44
N GLU A 621 37.64 12.20 -22.72
CA GLU A 621 38.19 13.10 -21.68
C GLU A 621 37.06 13.78 -20.89
N ASN A 622 35.97 14.20 -21.57
CA ASN A 622 34.79 14.73 -20.90
C ASN A 622 34.04 13.67 -20.07
N LEU A 623 33.95 12.42 -20.54
CA LEU A 623 33.39 11.30 -19.77
C LEU A 623 34.26 10.91 -18.58
N ALA A 624 35.59 10.96 -18.73
CA ALA A 624 36.55 10.69 -17.65
C ALA A 624 36.51 11.80 -16.59
N ASN A 625 36.46 13.07 -17.01
CA ASN A 625 36.25 14.21 -16.10
C ASN A 625 34.90 14.13 -15.38
N MET A 626 33.83 13.70 -16.07
CA MET A 626 32.53 13.48 -15.42
C MET A 626 32.60 12.31 -14.40
N HIS A 627 33.30 11.22 -14.72
CA HIS A 627 33.55 10.11 -13.78
C HIS A 627 34.35 10.56 -12.55
N ASP A 628 35.37 11.40 -12.75
CA ASP A 628 36.24 11.89 -11.69
C ASP A 628 35.52 12.92 -10.78
N VAL A 629 34.67 13.78 -11.35
CA VAL A 629 33.85 14.75 -10.59
C VAL A 629 32.73 14.04 -9.80
N ILE A 630 32.10 13.01 -10.38
CA ILE A 630 31.11 12.17 -9.67
C ILE A 630 31.77 11.41 -8.50
N ASN A 631 33.04 11.02 -8.63
CA ASN A 631 33.77 10.27 -7.60
C ASN A 631 34.50 11.12 -6.55
N LYS A 632 34.87 12.38 -6.86
CA LYS A 632 35.72 13.20 -5.96
C LYS A 632 34.99 13.96 -4.86
N GLU A 633 33.67 14.19 -4.94
CA GLU A 633 32.99 15.04 -3.93
C GLU A 633 31.67 14.55 -3.33
N GLN A 634 31.04 13.45 -3.75
CA GLN A 634 29.70 13.12 -3.22
C GLN A 634 29.61 11.78 -2.48
N LYS A 635 29.69 11.89 -1.14
CA LYS A 635 29.15 10.92 -0.19
C LYS A 635 27.72 11.29 0.26
N GLU A 636 27.06 12.23 -0.42
CA GLU A 636 25.71 12.69 -0.11
C GLU A 636 24.69 12.10 -1.10
N ARG A 637 23.53 11.71 -0.57
CA ARG A 637 22.49 10.93 -1.24
C ARG A 637 21.91 11.75 -2.41
N ILE A 638 21.94 11.23 -3.64
CA ILE A 638 21.59 12.05 -4.82
C ILE A 638 20.07 12.31 -4.94
N ALA A 639 19.24 11.36 -4.50
CA ALA A 639 17.78 11.50 -4.38
C ALA A 639 17.20 10.39 -3.51
N SER A 640 16.08 10.68 -2.84
CA SER A 640 15.26 9.69 -2.13
C SER A 640 13.78 9.84 -2.47
N ILE A 641 13.09 8.71 -2.60
CA ILE A 641 11.64 8.64 -2.79
C ILE A 641 11.04 7.95 -1.58
N TYR A 642 10.00 8.52 -0.98
CA TYR A 642 9.22 7.86 0.07
C TYR A 642 7.75 7.71 -0.32
N LEU A 643 7.12 6.69 0.26
CA LEU A 643 5.69 6.41 0.10
C LEU A 643 5.04 6.26 1.46
N ARG A 644 3.92 6.95 1.68
CA ARG A 644 3.02 6.73 2.80
C ARG A 644 1.65 6.29 2.31
N ILE A 645 1.07 5.29 2.99
CA ILE A 645 -0.28 4.79 2.73
C ILE A 645 -1.08 4.85 4.02
N LEU A 646 -2.26 5.47 3.98
CA LEU A 646 -3.06 5.72 5.19
C LEU A 646 -2.27 6.47 6.28
N GLY A 647 -1.41 7.40 5.84
CA GLY A 647 -0.46 8.16 6.66
C GLY A 647 0.73 7.35 7.19
N ASN A 648 0.80 6.02 6.96
CA ASN A 648 1.87 5.17 7.47
C ASN A 648 3.04 5.18 6.50
N GLU A 649 4.24 5.48 6.99
CA GLU A 649 5.44 5.46 6.15
C GLU A 649 5.85 4.02 5.82
N LEU A 650 5.86 3.70 4.52
CA LEU A 650 6.16 2.36 4.01
C LEU A 650 7.65 2.13 3.72
N GLY A 651 8.42 3.19 3.77
CA GLY A 651 9.84 3.20 3.49
C GLY A 651 10.23 4.27 2.51
N TYR A 652 11.54 4.38 2.36
CA TYR A 652 12.19 5.23 1.39
C TYR A 652 13.21 4.41 0.59
N VAL A 653 13.38 4.77 -0.67
CA VAL A 653 14.39 4.21 -1.57
C VAL A 653 15.34 5.35 -1.93
N THR A 654 16.65 5.13 -1.74
CA THR A 654 17.67 6.07 -2.19
C THR A 654 18.17 5.67 -3.59
N LEU A 655 18.75 6.62 -4.33
CA LEU A 655 19.44 6.29 -5.57
C LEU A 655 20.59 5.30 -5.37
N ASP A 656 21.25 5.30 -4.21
CA ASP A 656 22.30 4.33 -3.91
C ASP A 656 21.74 2.91 -3.70
N ASP A 657 20.54 2.78 -3.14
CA ASP A 657 19.83 1.50 -3.09
C ASP A 657 19.54 0.99 -4.50
N ILE A 658 19.07 1.87 -5.40
CA ILE A 658 18.79 1.53 -6.81
C ILE A 658 20.09 1.18 -7.55
N LYS A 659 21.16 1.94 -7.33
CA LYS A 659 22.49 1.65 -7.87
C LYS A 659 23.04 0.33 -7.34
N SER A 660 22.82 -0.02 -6.08
CA SER A 660 23.28 -1.31 -5.52
C SER A 660 22.50 -2.52 -6.06
N LEU A 661 21.30 -2.30 -6.61
CA LEU A 661 20.52 -3.31 -7.33
C LEU A 661 20.99 -3.47 -8.79
N ILE A 662 21.74 -2.50 -9.31
CA ILE A 662 22.42 -2.57 -10.61
C ILE A 662 23.85 -3.02 -10.30
N PRO A 663 24.27 -4.27 -10.60
CA PRO A 663 25.66 -4.66 -10.37
C PRO A 663 26.59 -3.62 -11.00
N VAL A 664 27.62 -3.18 -10.28
CA VAL A 664 28.68 -2.35 -10.87
C VAL A 664 29.42 -3.27 -11.82
N ILE A 665 28.97 -3.31 -13.08
CA ILE A 665 29.55 -4.21 -14.07
C ILE A 665 30.81 -3.54 -14.62
N ASP A 666 31.97 -3.92 -14.09
CA ASP A 666 33.25 -3.62 -14.72
C ASP A 666 33.39 -4.41 -16.05
N LYS A 667 34.15 -3.89 -17.00
CA LYS A 667 34.34 -4.44 -18.34
C LYS A 667 34.81 -5.90 -18.33
N GLN A 668 35.71 -6.28 -17.42
CA GLN A 668 36.14 -7.68 -17.25
C GLN A 668 35.02 -8.59 -16.73
N MET A 669 34.18 -8.08 -15.82
CA MET A 669 33.03 -8.80 -15.29
C MET A 669 31.90 -8.90 -16.32
N LEU A 670 31.73 -7.86 -17.15
CA LEU A 670 30.79 -7.83 -18.28
C LEU A 670 31.19 -8.85 -19.34
N GLU A 671 32.49 -8.93 -19.69
CA GLU A 671 33.02 -9.93 -20.63
C GLU A 671 32.84 -11.37 -20.10
N GLY A 672 33.14 -11.60 -18.82
CA GLY A 672 32.92 -12.91 -18.17
C GLY A 672 31.45 -13.30 -18.09
N MET A 673 30.56 -12.37 -17.72
CA MET A 673 29.11 -12.58 -17.69
C MET A 673 28.54 -12.80 -19.09
N VAL A 674 29.01 -12.08 -20.11
CA VAL A 674 28.55 -12.26 -21.50
C VAL A 674 29.00 -13.63 -22.05
N GLN A 675 30.20 -14.11 -21.71
CA GLN A 675 30.63 -15.45 -22.08
C GLN A 675 29.82 -16.53 -21.35
N GLU A 676 29.62 -16.41 -20.04
CA GLU A 676 28.84 -17.37 -19.25
C GLU A 676 27.36 -17.38 -19.67
N LEU A 677 26.77 -16.21 -19.87
CA LEU A 677 25.39 -16.05 -20.33
C LEU A 677 25.26 -16.52 -21.79
N GLY A 678 26.23 -16.23 -22.65
CA GLY A 678 26.28 -16.72 -24.02
C GLY A 678 26.33 -18.25 -24.09
N GLN A 679 27.14 -18.88 -23.24
CA GLN A 679 27.23 -20.34 -23.14
C GLN A 679 25.92 -20.95 -22.61
N LYS A 680 25.36 -20.40 -21.52
CA LYS A 680 24.06 -20.84 -20.96
C LYS A 680 22.89 -20.65 -21.94
N LEU A 681 22.88 -19.54 -22.69
CA LEU A 681 21.89 -19.29 -23.73
C LEU A 681 22.06 -20.24 -24.92
N THR A 682 23.28 -20.71 -25.20
CA THR A 682 23.52 -21.74 -26.22
C THR A 682 23.00 -23.12 -25.79
N GLU A 683 23.13 -23.47 -24.51
CA GLU A 683 22.58 -24.69 -23.91
C GLU A 683 21.04 -24.64 -23.75
N GLY A 684 20.50 -23.42 -23.66
CA GLY A 684 19.09 -23.13 -23.51
C GLY A 684 18.71 -22.86 -22.05
N VAL A 685 18.08 -21.73 -21.79
CA VAL A 685 17.70 -21.27 -20.45
C VAL A 685 16.19 -21.44 -20.26
N ASP A 686 15.80 -22.18 -19.23
CA ASP A 686 14.42 -22.27 -18.77
C ASP A 686 14.16 -21.22 -17.67
N LEU A 687 13.23 -20.29 -17.92
CA LEU A 687 12.73 -19.35 -16.89
C LEU A 687 11.26 -19.68 -16.63
N ASN A 688 11.03 -20.29 -15.48
CA ASN A 688 9.72 -20.73 -15.04
C ASN A 688 9.36 -20.02 -13.75
N THR A 689 8.21 -19.35 -13.72
CA THR A 689 7.72 -18.70 -12.50
C THR A 689 6.23 -18.93 -12.31
N THR A 690 5.82 -19.08 -11.06
CA THR A 690 4.43 -19.30 -10.67
C THR A 690 4.08 -18.39 -9.50
N ARG A 691 2.92 -17.73 -9.56
CA ARG A 691 2.41 -16.85 -8.50
C ARG A 691 0.95 -17.13 -8.21
N SER A 692 0.60 -17.01 -6.94
CA SER A 692 -0.68 -17.47 -6.41
C SER A 692 -1.24 -16.50 -5.38
N ILE A 693 -2.54 -16.21 -5.46
CA ILE A 693 -3.20 -15.24 -4.58
C ILE A 693 -4.64 -15.66 -4.24
N ILE A 694 -5.00 -15.51 -2.97
CA ILE A 694 -6.37 -15.48 -2.46
C ILE A 694 -6.82 -14.02 -2.56
N PHE A 695 -7.65 -13.72 -3.56
CA PHE A 695 -8.11 -12.35 -3.82
C PHE A 695 -9.47 -12.05 -3.17
N LEU A 696 -10.17 -13.07 -2.70
CA LEU A 696 -11.44 -12.94 -2.01
C LEU A 696 -11.50 -13.96 -0.88
N GLU A 697 -11.73 -13.51 0.33
CA GLU A 697 -11.95 -14.38 1.48
C GLU A 697 -12.87 -13.65 2.45
N ARG A 698 -14.12 -14.08 2.50
CA ARG A 698 -15.17 -13.49 3.34
C ARG A 698 -15.98 -14.61 3.96
N GLU A 699 -16.14 -14.54 5.28
CA GLU A 699 -17.03 -15.39 6.04
C GLU A 699 -17.97 -14.51 6.86
N LEU A 700 -19.25 -14.87 6.88
CA LEU A 700 -20.28 -14.20 7.62
C LEU A 700 -21.17 -15.25 8.28
N VAL A 701 -21.29 -15.18 9.60
CA VAL A 701 -22.16 -16.04 10.39
C VAL A 701 -23.29 -15.20 10.93
N LEU A 702 -24.53 -15.55 10.57
CA LEU A 702 -25.74 -14.83 10.96
C LEU A 702 -26.60 -15.71 11.88
N PRO A 703 -27.10 -15.17 13.00
CA PRO A 703 -28.11 -15.87 13.79
C PRO A 703 -29.44 -15.85 13.03
N THR A 704 -30.04 -17.02 12.82
CA THR A 704 -31.41 -17.11 12.27
C THR A 704 -32.44 -17.03 13.40
N GLY A 705 -33.70 -16.74 13.09
CA GLY A 705 -34.81 -16.77 14.04
C GLY A 705 -34.99 -18.13 14.73
N LEU A 706 -34.53 -19.22 14.12
CA LEU A 706 -34.47 -20.57 14.71
C LEU A 706 -33.37 -20.73 15.77
N GLY A 707 -32.49 -19.74 15.95
CA GLY A 707 -31.30 -19.83 16.80
C GLY A 707 -30.18 -20.68 16.19
N MET A 708 -30.28 -21.06 14.92
CA MET A 708 -29.23 -21.78 14.20
C MET A 708 -28.35 -20.80 13.40
N PRO A 709 -27.02 -20.97 13.38
CA PRO A 709 -26.14 -20.09 12.61
C PRO A 709 -26.24 -20.40 11.11
N LEU A 710 -26.52 -19.36 10.33
CA LEU A 710 -26.42 -19.34 8.86
C LEU A 710 -25.02 -18.87 8.47
N ASN A 711 -24.23 -19.77 7.89
CA ASN A 711 -22.88 -19.48 7.43
C ASN A 711 -22.91 -19.15 5.93
N CYS A 712 -22.45 -17.94 5.61
CA CYS A 712 -22.20 -17.48 4.25
C CYS A 712 -20.69 -17.33 4.06
N SER A 713 -20.13 -17.92 3.01
CA SER A 713 -18.72 -17.72 2.67
C SER A 713 -18.52 -17.42 1.20
N ALA A 714 -17.50 -16.64 0.88
CA ALA A 714 -17.04 -16.38 -0.48
C ALA A 714 -15.51 -16.41 -0.51
N ASN A 715 -14.97 -17.39 -1.22
CA ASN A 715 -13.54 -17.64 -1.33
C ASN A 715 -13.11 -17.60 -2.80
N GLY A 716 -12.07 -16.84 -3.13
CA GLY A 716 -11.57 -16.67 -4.48
C GLY A 716 -10.06 -16.82 -4.53
N SER A 717 -9.56 -17.70 -5.40
CA SER A 717 -8.14 -18.00 -5.56
C SER A 717 -7.72 -17.90 -7.03
N LEU A 718 -6.51 -17.42 -7.28
CA LEU A 718 -5.88 -17.27 -8.59
C LEU A 718 -4.50 -17.92 -8.54
N VAL A 719 -4.16 -18.70 -9.56
CA VAL A 719 -2.81 -19.23 -9.78
C VAL A 719 -2.43 -18.92 -11.22
N MET A 720 -1.25 -18.33 -11.41
CA MET A 720 -0.68 -18.05 -12.74
C MET A 720 0.72 -18.63 -12.84
N SER A 721 1.08 -19.18 -13.99
CA SER A 721 2.40 -19.70 -14.28
C SER A 721 2.85 -19.25 -15.66
N VAL A 722 4.10 -18.84 -15.77
CA VAL A 722 4.74 -18.51 -17.04
C VAL A 722 5.94 -19.43 -17.19
N ARG A 723 5.88 -20.30 -18.21
CA ARG A 723 6.97 -21.21 -18.56
C ARG A 723 7.65 -20.71 -19.82
N THR A 724 8.93 -20.44 -19.76
CA THR A 724 9.69 -19.97 -20.92
C THR A 724 10.97 -20.74 -21.10
N ARG A 725 11.34 -20.97 -22.35
CA ARG A 725 12.65 -21.51 -22.74
C ARG A 725 13.22 -20.66 -23.85
N GLY A 726 14.43 -20.13 -23.66
CA GLY A 726 15.14 -19.37 -24.69
C GLY A 726 16.47 -20.05 -25.03
N GLN A 727 16.78 -20.17 -26.31
CA GLN A 727 18.06 -20.72 -26.78
C GLN A 727 18.61 -19.85 -27.92
N LEU A 728 19.90 -19.56 -27.88
CA LEU A 728 20.64 -18.76 -28.87
C LEU A 728 21.69 -19.64 -29.54
N SER A 729 21.62 -19.82 -30.85
CA SER A 729 22.64 -20.50 -31.63
C SER A 729 23.33 -19.50 -32.55
N ILE A 730 24.66 -19.37 -32.42
CA ILE A 730 25.46 -18.45 -33.23
C ILE A 730 26.32 -19.29 -34.19
N GLN A 731 26.06 -19.16 -35.50
CA GLN A 731 26.83 -19.79 -36.58
C GLN A 731 27.11 -18.72 -37.64
N LEU A 732 28.20 -17.96 -37.46
CA LEU A 732 28.56 -16.82 -38.33
C LEU A 732 28.53 -17.21 -39.83
N PRO A 733 27.87 -16.42 -40.70
CA PRO A 733 27.31 -15.08 -40.47
C PRO A 733 25.87 -15.05 -39.91
N SER A 734 25.30 -16.20 -39.54
CA SER A 734 23.92 -16.33 -39.07
C SER A 734 23.80 -16.47 -37.54
N ALA A 735 22.74 -15.91 -36.97
CA ALA A 735 22.37 -16.09 -35.57
C ALA A 735 20.89 -16.48 -35.47
N THR A 736 20.59 -17.57 -34.77
CA THR A 736 19.21 -18.06 -34.56
C THR A 736 18.86 -18.01 -33.09
N VAL A 737 17.79 -17.29 -32.75
CA VAL A 737 17.15 -17.29 -31.43
C VAL A 737 15.91 -18.17 -31.52
N SER A 738 15.84 -19.27 -30.77
CA SER A 738 14.62 -20.05 -30.60
C SER A 738 14.03 -19.83 -29.21
N GLY A 739 12.71 -19.72 -29.14
CA GLY A 739 11.99 -19.45 -27.91
C GLY A 739 10.69 -20.24 -27.79
N ARG A 740 10.35 -20.59 -26.56
CA ARG A 740 9.05 -21.09 -26.15
C ARG A 740 8.50 -20.21 -25.04
N LEU A 741 7.24 -19.81 -25.16
CA LEU A 741 6.49 -19.06 -24.16
C LEU A 741 5.15 -19.76 -23.93
N ALA A 742 4.94 -20.28 -22.73
CA ALA A 742 3.73 -20.98 -22.34
C ALA A 742 3.15 -20.39 -21.04
N PRO A 743 2.31 -19.35 -21.12
CA PRO A 743 1.60 -18.82 -19.97
C PRO A 743 0.32 -19.60 -19.71
N SER A 744 -0.01 -19.79 -18.43
CA SER A 744 -1.22 -20.46 -17.99
C SER A 744 -1.73 -19.81 -16.70
N ALA A 745 -3.05 -19.76 -16.54
CA ALA A 745 -3.69 -19.17 -15.37
C ALA A 745 -5.02 -19.86 -15.06
N GLY A 746 -5.34 -19.96 -13.77
CA GLY A 746 -6.60 -20.49 -13.28
C GLY A 746 -7.16 -19.55 -12.20
N ILE A 747 -8.47 -19.33 -12.23
CA ILE A 747 -9.22 -18.58 -11.23
C ILE A 747 -10.35 -19.49 -10.76
N GLU A 748 -10.60 -19.51 -9.46
CA GLU A 748 -11.78 -20.15 -8.88
C GLU A 748 -12.42 -19.21 -7.85
N ILE A 749 -13.74 -19.11 -7.86
CA ILE A 749 -14.57 -18.40 -6.90
C ILE A 749 -15.63 -19.38 -6.39
N LEU A 750 -15.62 -19.60 -5.08
CA LEU A 750 -16.54 -20.47 -4.36
C LEU A 750 -17.41 -19.62 -3.43
N GLY A 751 -18.73 -19.61 -3.65
CA GLY A 751 -19.70 -19.04 -2.73
C GLY A 751 -20.50 -20.13 -2.05
N THR A 752 -20.63 -20.10 -0.73
CA THR A 752 -21.45 -21.05 0.04
C THR A 752 -22.45 -20.33 0.92
N MET A 753 -23.64 -20.89 1.09
CA MET A 753 -24.63 -20.42 2.07
C MET A 753 -25.35 -21.63 2.66
N GLY A 754 -25.28 -21.80 3.97
CA GLY A 754 -25.87 -22.98 4.61
C GLY A 754 -26.00 -22.87 6.11
N VAL A 755 -26.87 -23.70 6.68
CA VAL A 755 -27.07 -23.81 8.12
C VAL A 755 -26.28 -25.01 8.63
N HIS A 756 -25.49 -24.80 9.69
CA HIS A 756 -24.81 -25.88 10.40
C HIS A 756 -25.63 -26.29 11.61
N ILE A 757 -25.98 -27.59 11.72
CA ILE A 757 -26.74 -28.14 12.84
C ILE A 757 -25.74 -28.73 13.85
N PRO A 758 -25.47 -28.05 15.00
CA PRO A 758 -24.37 -28.43 15.89
C PRO A 758 -24.53 -29.83 16.50
N THR A 759 -25.76 -30.30 16.68
CA THR A 759 -26.06 -31.59 17.33
C THR A 759 -25.87 -32.80 16.43
N THR A 760 -25.87 -32.62 15.11
CA THR A 760 -25.82 -33.74 14.14
C THR A 760 -24.63 -33.65 13.18
N LYS A 761 -23.79 -32.61 13.27
CA LYS A 761 -22.74 -32.28 12.27
C LYS A 761 -23.27 -32.23 10.83
N MET A 762 -24.58 -32.03 10.67
CA MET A 762 -25.20 -31.93 9.35
C MET A 762 -25.04 -30.51 8.83
N HIS A 763 -24.60 -30.41 7.58
CA HIS A 763 -24.56 -29.17 6.82
C HIS A 763 -25.65 -29.24 5.75
N ALA A 764 -26.58 -28.29 5.77
CA ALA A 764 -27.57 -28.11 4.71
C ALA A 764 -27.34 -26.73 4.10
N GLY A 765 -27.05 -26.67 2.80
CA GLY A 765 -26.73 -25.41 2.14
C GLY A 765 -26.46 -25.58 0.67
N VAL A 766 -26.27 -24.46 -0.01
CA VAL A 766 -25.96 -24.44 -1.43
C VAL A 766 -24.57 -23.85 -1.67
N MET A 767 -23.96 -24.26 -2.76
CA MET A 767 -22.63 -23.86 -3.17
C MET A 767 -22.64 -23.48 -4.64
N ALA A 768 -22.01 -22.35 -4.99
CA ALA A 768 -21.76 -21.92 -6.35
C ALA A 768 -20.25 -21.90 -6.58
N ASN A 769 -19.78 -22.59 -7.62
CA ASN A 769 -18.39 -22.61 -8.05
C ASN A 769 -18.27 -22.00 -9.44
N ALA A 770 -17.63 -20.83 -9.53
CA ALA A 770 -17.25 -20.20 -10.79
C ALA A 770 -15.74 -20.38 -11.02
N SER A 771 -15.35 -20.85 -12.20
CA SER A 771 -13.95 -21.09 -12.55
C SER A 771 -13.64 -20.54 -13.93
N MET A 772 -12.42 -20.04 -14.08
CA MET A 772 -11.88 -19.56 -15.34
C MET A 772 -10.47 -20.11 -15.54
N TYR A 773 -10.17 -20.59 -16.74
CA TYR A 773 -8.89 -21.20 -17.06
C TYR A 773 -8.36 -20.73 -18.42
N HIS A 774 -7.06 -20.45 -18.48
CA HIS A 774 -6.29 -20.10 -19.67
C HIS A 774 -5.02 -20.94 -19.73
N SER A 775 -4.71 -21.50 -20.90
CA SER A 775 -3.39 -22.06 -21.21
C SER A 775 -3.05 -21.79 -22.67
N SER A 776 -1.87 -21.22 -22.88
CA SER A 776 -1.30 -21.02 -24.19
C SER A 776 0.15 -21.50 -24.25
N ASN A 777 0.61 -21.83 -25.46
CA ASN A 777 1.96 -22.24 -25.78
C ASN A 777 2.31 -21.70 -27.16
N ILE A 778 3.36 -20.89 -27.23
CA ILE A 778 3.88 -20.27 -28.45
C ILE A 778 5.33 -20.69 -28.56
N GLU A 779 5.68 -21.37 -29.64
CA GLU A 779 7.05 -21.78 -29.97
C GLU A 779 7.45 -21.11 -31.28
N GLY A 780 8.69 -20.63 -31.38
CA GLY A 780 9.17 -20.00 -32.61
C GLY A 780 10.68 -19.80 -32.61
N ASN A 781 11.20 -19.42 -33.77
CA ASN A 781 12.57 -18.98 -33.91
C ASN A 781 12.70 -17.74 -34.80
N VAL A 782 13.72 -16.94 -34.51
CA VAL A 782 14.11 -15.75 -35.26
C VAL A 782 15.53 -15.97 -35.72
N THR A 783 15.75 -16.00 -37.02
CA THR A 783 17.09 -16.14 -37.63
C THR A 783 17.48 -14.83 -38.31
N ILE A 784 18.66 -14.33 -37.98
CA ILE A 784 19.29 -13.18 -38.60
C ILE A 784 20.45 -13.73 -39.45
N ASP A 785 20.40 -13.51 -40.76
CA ASP A 785 21.43 -13.93 -41.71
C ASP A 785 21.79 -12.72 -42.60
N GLY A 786 22.85 -11.99 -42.22
CA GLY A 786 23.19 -10.70 -42.81
C GLY A 786 22.02 -9.69 -42.72
N PRO A 787 21.50 -9.14 -43.84
CA PRO A 787 20.36 -8.22 -43.84
C PRO A 787 18.99 -8.92 -43.76
N LYS A 788 18.93 -10.25 -43.76
CA LYS A 788 17.66 -11.00 -43.79
C LYS A 788 17.22 -11.39 -42.38
N LEU A 789 16.02 -10.96 -42.00
CA LEU A 789 15.32 -11.40 -40.79
C LEU A 789 14.27 -12.45 -41.16
N LYS A 790 14.40 -13.68 -40.63
CA LYS A 790 13.42 -14.75 -40.81
C LYS A 790 12.78 -15.09 -39.46
N VAL A 791 11.49 -14.82 -39.33
CA VAL A 791 10.68 -15.22 -38.17
C VAL A 791 9.86 -16.45 -38.54
N GLN A 792 9.96 -17.52 -37.77
CA GLN A 792 9.11 -18.70 -37.90
C GLN A 792 8.39 -18.94 -36.58
N VAL A 793 7.07 -18.96 -36.62
CA VAL A 793 6.24 -19.39 -35.50
C VAL A 793 5.81 -20.82 -35.81
N LYS A 794 6.04 -21.73 -34.87
CA LYS A 794 5.67 -23.14 -35.01
C LYS A 794 4.15 -23.26 -35.01
N ALA A 795 3.62 -24.05 -35.93
CA ALA A 795 2.20 -24.35 -35.97
C ALA A 795 1.77 -25.11 -34.70
N LEU A 796 0.51 -24.93 -34.29
CA LEU A 796 -0.04 -25.55 -33.10
C LEU A 796 -0.27 -27.05 -33.32
N ASP A 797 0.36 -27.89 -32.50
CA ASP A 797 0.19 -29.35 -32.56
C ASP A 797 -1.16 -29.82 -31.96
N LYS A 798 -1.80 -28.99 -31.10
CA LYS A 798 -3.07 -29.28 -30.42
C LYS A 798 -3.90 -27.99 -30.24
N PRO A 799 -5.24 -28.09 -30.12
CA PRO A 799 -6.09 -26.96 -29.75
C PRO A 799 -5.66 -26.34 -28.41
N MET A 800 -5.64 -25.02 -28.35
CA MET A 800 -5.27 -24.26 -27.15
C MET A 800 -6.52 -23.79 -26.41
N ASN A 801 -6.52 -23.89 -25.09
CA ASN A 801 -7.59 -23.35 -24.24
C ASN A 801 -7.30 -21.88 -23.92
N LEU A 802 -7.63 -20.98 -24.84
CA LEU A 802 -7.42 -19.54 -24.64
C LEU A 802 -8.33 -18.96 -23.55
N LEU A 803 -9.55 -19.47 -23.39
CA LEU A 803 -10.44 -19.07 -22.32
C LEU A 803 -11.49 -20.16 -22.11
N ASN A 804 -11.54 -20.72 -20.92
CA ASN A 804 -12.63 -21.61 -20.50
C ASN A 804 -13.26 -21.03 -19.24
N PHE A 805 -14.58 -20.83 -19.24
CA PHE A 805 -15.34 -20.33 -18.12
C PHE A 805 -16.47 -21.30 -17.78
N SER A 806 -16.61 -21.65 -16.52
CA SER A 806 -17.65 -22.57 -16.03
C SER A 806 -18.23 -22.07 -14.72
N VAL A 807 -19.55 -22.16 -14.57
CA VAL A 807 -20.26 -21.92 -13.30
C VAL A 807 -21.11 -23.13 -12.98
N ASN A 808 -20.88 -23.74 -11.83
CA ASN A 808 -21.60 -24.91 -11.34
C ASN A 808 -22.30 -24.58 -10.01
N TYR A 809 -23.50 -25.12 -9.82
CA TYR A 809 -24.27 -24.96 -8.59
C TYR A 809 -24.49 -26.34 -7.96
N PHE A 810 -24.36 -26.43 -6.64
CA PHE A 810 -24.54 -27.64 -5.84
C PHE A 810 -25.52 -27.34 -4.69
N CYS A 811 -26.38 -28.30 -4.37
CA CYS A 811 -27.36 -28.23 -3.30
C CYS A 811 -27.22 -29.41 -2.34
#